data_AF-A0A932SU74-F1
#
_entry.id   AF-A0A932SU74-F1
#
_cell.length_a   1.000
_cell.length_b   1.000
_cell.length_c   1.000
_cell.angle_alpha   90.00
_cell.angle_beta   90.00
_cell.angle_gamma   90.00
#
_symmetry.space_group_name_H-M   'P 1'
#
loop_
_entity.id
_entity.type
_entity.pdbx_description
1 polymer ?
#
loop_
_entity_poly.entity_id
_entity_poly.type
_entity_poly.pdbx_seq_one_letter_code
_entity_poly.pdbx_strand_id
1 'polypeptide(L)'
;MTTQQRPSREEIAQREIGQTDISRGLAWVMTGLFLVTIAAPAVVQIAHELRAGESGTWPTCCGLLRKLPSVAAEFRQAPGGPWDRTLSANRLLLGHIEDYEKQLEENSLLTRGLQGPTQNLLADLSGLGSEKAYIGRGGWLFYRPDVDAVTGPGFLDPRALHRRAIGGKQHAAPPAPDPRPAIIEFHEQLVRLGIRLVVMPTPGKSTIHPEYLSSRFDGSANPVTNVSFPSFVRELEDAGVLVFDPAPILKSRQDGARDRFLRTDTHWSPASVQLVAEKLREFLDGHCPLPARDPLVLEERDVEVESLGDIAAMLCLPEDQTLFPRERVRIRRVVGAGGRDWEPDPAADVLLLGDSYTNIYSLPEMKWGSAAGLAERLSFAMRRPIDRLAQNDGGAHAVRQTLYQELARGRDRLVGKRVVIWQFAARELSFGDWKRFPMPERAPTGDGGHLAASPASSGMTLVQGVVLEAAGAPQPGSVPYRDAVTAVHLDQVEAAARTFPKREIVVYLWGLRDNRLTPAARLTPGQKVTLRVTAWESVREKYDRFNRIELDDPDFRLVALPTFWGEETDDGVAAFLADLAQRAAAAEKLSQSAITGSEGRLFFVPELRALSVGRFWGEQAVRVSRSSKPENADPLPAIVDFNDQLRAAGIELLVVPVPAKAAVEPQDLIAGIKAGADAPRVDSAHREFYDLLEKNGVSVLDLLPLFREHRGDPEGSPFCKTDTHWSGRGIALAAEAIAGRVRDRPWLKDVPRTELTAESRPIEIAGDLARMLDENNPAREKLTLTAVGMKSGGELEPVAPSRDSPVLLMGDSHTLIFHDPALFARGAGLPDHLARQLGFAVDLIGVRGSGATTTRIELLRRKDNLQGKKLVIWCFSFREFTESPTGWRKVPVIR
;
A
#
# COMPACT_ATOMS: atom_id res chain seq x y z
N MET A 1 -40.25 68.77 38.02
CA MET A 1 -40.72 67.40 37.76
C MET A 1 -40.11 66.95 36.45
N THR A 2 -39.02 66.19 36.53
CA THR A 2 -38.30 65.64 35.37
C THR A 2 -38.49 64.11 35.40
N THR A 3 -39.29 63.63 34.47
CA THR A 3 -39.61 62.22 34.25
C THR A 3 -38.37 61.51 33.72
N GLN A 4 -37.71 60.68 34.54
CA GLN A 4 -36.69 59.76 34.07
C GLN A 4 -37.35 58.68 33.21
N GLN A 5 -37.11 58.72 31.89
CA GLN A 5 -37.47 57.63 30.98
C GLN A 5 -36.67 56.38 31.35
N ARG A 6 -37.37 55.27 31.58
CA ARG A 6 -36.75 53.94 31.70
C ARG A 6 -36.22 53.53 30.33
N PRO A 7 -34.97 53.00 30.26
CA PRO A 7 -34.37 52.58 28.99
C PRO A 7 -35.18 51.44 28.35
N SER A 8 -35.16 51.40 27.02
CA SER A 8 -35.84 50.38 26.22
C SER A 8 -35.16 49.01 26.39
N ARG A 9 -35.90 47.92 26.13
CA ARG A 9 -35.35 46.55 26.19
C ARG A 9 -34.17 46.33 25.23
N GLU A 10 -34.14 47.05 24.11
CA GLU A 10 -33.04 47.02 23.14
C GLU A 10 -31.76 47.70 23.66
N GLU A 11 -31.89 48.80 24.40
CA GLU A 11 -30.74 49.48 25.03
C GLU A 11 -30.16 48.67 26.20
N ILE A 12 -31.01 47.93 26.92
CA ILE A 12 -30.56 46.98 27.96
C ILE A 12 -29.82 45.82 27.31
N ALA A 13 -30.36 45.24 26.24
CA ALA A 13 -29.71 44.16 25.50
C ALA A 13 -28.37 44.59 24.88
N GLN A 14 -28.27 45.80 24.31
CA GLN A 14 -26.99 46.32 23.78
C GLN A 14 -25.93 46.54 24.86
N ARG A 15 -26.33 46.87 26.11
CA ARG A 15 -25.40 46.96 27.24
C ARG A 15 -24.93 45.59 27.72
N GLU A 16 -25.77 44.56 27.63
CA GLU A 16 -25.46 43.19 28.05
C GLU A 16 -24.63 42.41 27.02
N ILE A 17 -24.70 42.76 25.73
CA ILE A 17 -23.97 42.07 24.64
C ILE A 17 -22.44 42.32 24.67
N GLY A 18 -21.95 43.32 25.41
CA GLY A 18 -20.54 43.71 25.45
C GLY A 18 -19.79 43.43 26.75
N GLN A 19 -20.45 42.98 27.82
CA GLN A 19 -19.82 42.74 29.13
C GLN A 19 -20.30 41.43 29.73
N THR A 20 -19.44 40.42 29.74
CA THR A 20 -19.63 39.21 30.54
C THR A 20 -19.00 39.43 31.92
N ASP A 21 -19.82 39.73 32.92
CA ASP A 21 -19.35 39.84 34.32
C ASP A 21 -19.10 38.43 34.88
N ILE A 22 -17.85 37.97 34.80
CA ILE A 22 -17.41 36.70 35.41
C ILE A 22 -16.96 36.98 36.85
N SER A 23 -17.62 36.37 37.84
CA SER A 23 -17.21 36.49 39.24
C SER A 23 -15.79 35.97 39.44
N ARG A 24 -15.03 36.51 40.41
CA ARG A 24 -13.64 36.06 40.67
C ARG A 24 -13.55 34.55 40.91
N GLY A 25 -14.54 33.96 41.59
CA GLY A 25 -14.61 32.51 41.80
C GLY A 25 -14.80 31.74 40.50
N LEU A 26 -15.73 32.17 39.65
CA LEU A 26 -15.97 31.54 38.35
C LEU A 26 -14.78 31.73 37.40
N ALA A 27 -14.11 32.88 37.43
CA ALA A 27 -12.91 33.13 36.64
C ALA A 27 -11.77 32.18 37.03
N TRP A 28 -11.54 31.95 38.33
CA TRP A 28 -10.56 30.97 38.80
C TRP A 28 -10.94 29.53 38.43
N VAL A 29 -12.22 29.18 38.50
CA VAL A 29 -12.71 27.86 38.08
C VAL A 29 -12.52 27.67 36.57
N MET A 30 -12.91 28.64 35.75
CA MET A 30 -12.73 28.59 34.29
C MET A 30 -11.26 28.55 33.90
N THR A 31 -10.41 29.34 34.58
CA THR A 31 -8.96 29.33 34.38
C THR A 31 -8.36 27.98 34.78
N GLY A 32 -8.75 27.43 35.93
CA GLY A 32 -8.31 26.10 36.37
C GLY A 32 -8.77 25.00 35.42
N LEU A 33 -10.02 25.03 34.98
CA LEU A 33 -10.57 24.09 34.00
C LEU A 33 -9.85 24.22 32.66
N PHE A 34 -9.59 25.43 32.19
CA PHE A 34 -8.83 25.70 30.97
C PHE A 34 -7.41 25.15 31.06
N LEU A 35 -6.69 25.46 32.16
CA LEU A 35 -5.34 24.96 32.40
C LEU A 35 -5.29 23.43 32.48
N VAL A 36 -6.26 22.80 33.14
CA VAL A 36 -6.37 21.34 33.18
C VAL A 36 -6.67 20.78 31.79
N THR A 37 -7.55 21.42 31.01
CA THR A 37 -7.92 20.96 29.67
C THR A 37 -6.75 21.01 28.70
N ILE A 38 -5.91 22.06 28.75
CA ILE A 38 -4.72 22.16 27.89
C ILE A 38 -3.56 21.28 28.37
N ALA A 39 -3.44 21.05 29.68
CA ALA A 39 -2.31 20.29 30.25
C ALA A 39 -2.57 18.77 30.28
N ALA A 40 -3.82 18.34 30.45
CA ALA A 40 -4.18 16.93 30.55
C ALA A 40 -3.69 16.09 29.34
N PRO A 41 -3.81 16.54 28.08
CA PRO A 41 -3.27 15.82 26.93
C PRO A 41 -1.77 15.50 27.04
N ALA A 42 -0.97 16.50 27.38
CA ALA A 42 0.47 16.35 27.52
C ALA A 42 0.84 15.43 28.69
N VAL A 43 0.15 15.55 29.83
CA VAL A 43 0.40 14.72 31.01
C VAL A 43 0.06 13.24 30.74
N VAL A 44 -1.06 12.98 30.07
CA VAL A 44 -1.48 11.61 29.70
C VAL A 44 -0.49 10.98 28.73
N GLN A 45 -0.04 11.73 27.72
CA GLN A 45 0.95 11.29 26.75
C GLN A 45 2.29 10.92 27.43
N ILE A 46 2.82 11.80 28.29
CA ILE A 46 4.07 11.58 29.04
C ILE A 46 3.95 10.36 29.96
N ALA A 47 2.81 10.19 30.65
CA ALA A 47 2.59 9.06 31.54
C ALA A 47 2.51 7.72 30.78
N HIS A 48 2.00 7.72 29.55
CA HIS A 48 2.00 6.54 28.68
C HIS A 48 3.40 6.18 28.19
N GLU A 49 4.17 7.15 27.69
CA GLU A 49 5.55 6.98 27.21
C GLU A 49 6.46 6.41 28.33
N LEU A 50 6.31 6.93 29.55
CA LEU A 50 7.06 6.44 30.72
C LEU A 50 6.66 5.02 31.16
N ARG A 51 5.41 4.60 30.94
CA ARG A 51 4.92 3.25 31.27
C ARG A 51 5.24 2.21 30.20
N ALA A 52 5.35 2.61 28.94
CA ALA A 52 5.64 1.74 27.81
C ALA A 52 7.11 1.24 27.78
N GLY A 53 7.97 1.73 28.69
CA GLY A 53 9.32 1.22 28.83
C GLY A 53 10.26 1.59 27.67
N GLU A 54 10.05 2.73 27.02
CA GLU A 54 11.03 3.35 26.11
C GLU A 54 12.24 3.88 26.91
N SER A 55 12.98 2.97 27.54
CA SER A 55 14.13 3.28 28.37
C SER A 55 15.29 3.77 27.50
N GLY A 56 15.49 5.09 27.48
CA GLY A 56 16.69 5.73 26.91
C GLY A 56 16.46 7.13 26.33
N THR A 57 15.22 7.52 26.07
CA THR A 57 14.91 8.78 25.39
C THR A 57 14.04 9.70 26.25
N TRP A 58 14.42 11.00 26.34
CA TRP A 58 13.57 12.06 26.90
C TRP A 58 12.14 12.02 26.30
N PRO A 59 11.10 12.46 27.05
CA PRO A 59 9.73 12.52 26.57
C PRO A 59 9.60 13.26 25.24
N THR A 60 8.61 12.89 24.43
CA THR A 60 8.44 13.41 23.06
C THR A 60 8.33 14.94 23.05
N CYS A 61 7.75 15.54 24.11
CA CYS A 61 7.63 16.99 24.29
C CYS A 61 8.97 17.76 24.40
N CYS A 62 10.09 17.05 24.61
CA CYS A 62 11.43 17.62 24.64
C CYS A 62 12.23 17.34 23.34
N GLY A 63 11.60 16.75 22.31
CA GLY A 63 12.25 16.37 21.06
C GLY A 63 12.90 17.55 20.32
N LEU A 64 12.28 18.73 20.36
CA LEU A 64 12.82 19.94 19.72
C LEU A 64 14.18 20.36 20.30
N LEU A 65 14.40 20.16 21.61
CA LEU A 65 15.67 20.50 22.27
C LEU A 65 16.85 19.67 21.75
N ARG A 66 16.58 18.46 21.23
CA ARG A 66 17.62 17.60 20.62
C ARG A 66 18.13 18.12 19.28
N LYS A 67 17.38 19.01 18.64
CA LYS A 67 17.70 19.58 17.33
C LYS A 67 18.42 20.94 17.43
N LEU A 68 18.50 21.54 18.62
CA LEU A 68 19.24 22.78 18.84
C LEU A 68 20.76 22.67 18.53
N PRO A 69 21.46 21.54 18.80
CA PRO A 69 22.85 21.39 18.41
C PRO A 69 23.10 21.44 16.90
N SER A 70 22.19 20.91 16.07
CA SER A 70 22.30 21.00 14.59
C SER A 70 22.06 22.42 14.09
N VAL A 71 21.12 23.15 14.69
CA VAL A 71 20.90 24.59 14.39
C VAL A 71 22.14 25.43 14.73
N ALA A 72 22.78 25.15 15.87
CA ALA A 72 24.01 25.81 16.26
C ALA A 72 25.22 25.40 15.38
N ALA A 73 25.21 24.19 14.82
CA ALA A 73 26.23 23.77 13.85
C ALA A 73 26.05 24.49 12.50
N GLU A 74 24.81 24.59 12.01
CA GLU A 74 24.47 25.28 10.76
C GLU A 74 24.83 26.77 10.83
N PHE A 75 24.50 27.45 11.93
CA PHE A 75 24.92 28.84 12.14
C PHE A 75 26.44 29.04 12.06
N ARG A 76 27.23 28.04 12.48
CA ARG A 76 28.70 28.10 12.46
C ARG A 76 29.30 27.78 11.09
N GLN A 77 28.64 26.92 10.32
CA GLN A 77 29.17 26.36 9.07
C GLN A 77 28.63 27.04 7.81
N ALA A 78 27.48 27.72 7.90
CA ALA A 78 26.86 28.36 6.75
C ALA A 78 27.76 29.44 6.10
N PRO A 79 27.92 29.42 4.77
CA PRO A 79 28.67 30.44 4.04
C PRO A 79 27.93 31.80 4.08
N GLY A 80 28.67 32.91 3.99
CA GLY A 80 28.10 34.27 4.01
C GLY A 80 28.30 35.02 5.34
N GLY A 81 27.63 36.18 5.44
CA GLY A 81 27.74 37.08 6.59
C GLY A 81 26.91 36.62 7.81
N PRO A 82 26.98 37.34 8.95
CA PRO A 82 26.22 37.01 10.15
C PRO A 82 24.71 36.94 9.92
N TRP A 83 24.18 37.77 9.01
CA TRP A 83 22.77 37.78 8.64
C TRP A 83 22.36 36.53 7.85
N ASP A 84 23.16 36.12 6.86
CA ASP A 84 22.90 34.93 6.05
C ASP A 84 22.97 33.65 6.87
N ARG A 85 23.94 33.57 7.80
CA ARG A 85 24.08 32.48 8.76
C ARG A 85 22.89 32.40 9.73
N THR A 86 22.41 33.55 10.18
CA THR A 86 21.20 33.64 11.03
C THR A 86 19.98 33.15 10.26
N LEU A 87 19.81 33.57 9.01
CA LEU A 87 18.72 33.11 8.15
C LEU A 87 18.78 31.61 7.88
N SER A 88 19.95 31.04 7.61
CA SER A 88 20.12 29.58 7.40
C SER A 88 19.78 28.78 8.66
N ALA A 89 20.30 29.21 9.82
CA ALA A 89 19.99 28.57 11.09
C ALA A 89 18.51 28.71 11.48
N ASN A 90 17.90 29.88 11.21
CA ASN A 90 16.48 30.11 11.47
C ASN A 90 15.59 29.23 10.57
N ARG A 91 15.97 29.07 9.30
CA ARG A 91 15.32 28.14 8.36
C ARG A 91 15.36 26.70 8.88
N LEU A 92 16.54 26.22 9.29
CA LEU A 92 16.70 24.88 9.86
C LEU A 92 15.90 24.69 11.16
N LEU A 93 15.88 25.70 12.03
CA LEU A 93 15.09 25.67 13.27
C LEU A 93 13.58 25.61 12.99
N LEU A 94 13.10 26.41 12.04
CA LEU A 94 11.69 26.38 11.62
C LEU A 94 11.31 25.01 11.04
N GLY A 95 12.17 24.40 10.22
CA GLY A 95 11.96 23.03 9.73
C GLY A 95 11.87 22.01 10.87
N HIS A 96 12.74 22.13 11.89
CA HIS A 96 12.66 21.27 13.07
C HIS A 96 11.41 21.50 13.94
N ILE A 97 10.87 22.72 13.98
CA ILE A 97 9.60 23.03 14.66
C ILE A 97 8.44 22.38 13.92
N GLU A 98 8.39 22.51 12.59
CA GLU A 98 7.35 21.88 11.76
C GLU A 98 7.38 20.35 11.87
N ASP A 99 8.57 19.73 11.80
CA ASP A 99 8.75 18.28 11.99
C ASP A 99 8.30 17.83 13.38
N TYR A 100 8.62 18.63 14.40
CA TYR A 100 8.25 18.35 15.78
C TYR A 100 6.74 18.45 16.01
N GLU A 101 6.09 19.51 15.51
CA GLU A 101 4.63 19.68 15.60
C GLU A 101 3.91 18.54 14.88
N LYS A 102 4.39 18.15 13.69
CA LYS A 102 3.87 17.02 12.93
C LYS A 102 4.00 15.69 13.67
N GLN A 103 5.16 15.41 14.28
CA GLN A 103 5.36 14.21 15.09
C GLN A 103 4.50 14.21 16.36
N LEU A 104 4.25 15.38 16.96
CA LEU A 104 3.40 15.52 18.14
C LEU A 104 1.93 15.24 17.82
N GLU A 105 1.45 15.74 16.68
CA GLU A 105 0.10 15.47 16.17
C GLU A 105 -0.08 13.97 15.82
N GLU A 106 0.90 13.38 15.14
CA GLU A 106 0.88 11.98 14.69
C GLU A 106 0.91 10.97 15.84
N ASN A 107 1.65 11.24 16.92
CA ASN A 107 1.84 10.33 18.06
C ASN A 107 0.90 10.61 19.25
N SER A 108 0.05 11.63 19.15
CA SER A 108 -0.94 11.96 20.18
C SER A 108 -1.98 10.85 20.34
N LEU A 109 -2.00 10.22 21.52
CA LEU A 109 -2.98 9.20 21.89
C LEU A 109 -4.42 9.74 21.85
N LEU A 110 -4.62 11.00 22.22
CA LEU A 110 -5.93 11.64 22.22
C LEU A 110 -6.42 11.92 20.81
N THR A 111 -5.53 12.32 19.89
CA THR A 111 -5.89 12.49 18.48
C THR A 111 -6.32 11.13 17.89
N ARG A 112 -5.56 10.06 18.11
CA ARG A 112 -5.93 8.71 17.60
C ARG A 112 -7.20 8.14 18.24
N GLY A 113 -7.43 8.38 19.53
CA GLY A 113 -8.54 7.78 20.28
C GLY A 113 -9.86 8.56 20.24
N LEU A 114 -9.81 9.90 20.13
CA LEU A 114 -11.00 10.75 20.23
C LEU A 114 -11.41 11.39 18.91
N GLN A 115 -10.55 11.47 17.89
CA GLN A 115 -10.87 12.16 16.63
C GLN A 115 -12.10 11.55 15.94
N GLY A 116 -12.13 10.23 15.72
CA GLY A 116 -13.26 9.55 15.06
C GLY A 116 -14.59 9.70 15.80
N PRO A 117 -14.68 9.33 17.10
CA PRO A 117 -15.91 9.48 17.88
C PRO A 117 -16.38 10.93 18.04
N THR A 118 -15.46 11.87 18.24
CA THR A 118 -15.80 13.30 18.37
C THR A 118 -16.28 13.88 17.04
N GLN A 119 -15.62 13.53 15.93
CA GLN A 119 -16.04 13.96 14.59
C GLN A 119 -17.39 13.36 14.20
N ASN A 120 -17.66 12.10 14.55
CA ASN A 120 -18.96 11.47 14.34
C ASN A 120 -20.07 12.18 15.13
N LEU A 121 -19.80 12.52 16.40
CA LEU A 121 -20.73 13.26 17.24
C LEU A 121 -20.98 14.70 16.72
N LEU A 122 -19.96 15.40 16.26
CA LEU A 122 -20.07 16.76 15.70
C LEU A 122 -20.80 16.77 14.35
N ALA A 123 -20.56 15.75 13.51
CA ALA A 123 -21.27 15.57 12.25
C ALA A 123 -22.76 15.27 12.48
N ASP A 124 -23.08 14.41 13.46
CA ASP A 124 -24.45 14.00 13.78
C ASP A 124 -25.26 15.11 14.50
N LEU A 125 -24.68 15.76 15.50
CA LEU A 125 -25.40 16.77 16.31
C LEU A 125 -25.45 18.17 15.69
N SER A 126 -24.41 18.57 14.97
CA SER A 126 -24.23 19.97 14.54
C SER A 126 -24.10 20.16 13.03
N GLY A 127 -24.02 19.07 12.25
CA GLY A 127 -23.75 19.14 10.80
C GLY A 127 -22.38 19.77 10.47
N LEU A 128 -21.47 19.83 11.45
CA LEU A 128 -20.13 20.35 11.26
C LEU A 128 -19.28 19.28 10.57
N GLY A 129 -18.77 19.62 9.40
CA GLY A 129 -17.82 18.76 8.67
C GLY A 129 -16.43 18.76 9.31
N SER A 130 -15.41 18.42 8.54
CA SER A 130 -14.01 18.54 8.97
C SER A 130 -13.39 19.83 8.45
N GLU A 131 -12.12 20.08 8.75
CA GLU A 131 -11.38 21.18 8.12
C GLU A 131 -11.34 21.07 6.58
N LYS A 132 -11.64 19.91 6.01
CA LYS A 132 -11.44 19.57 4.59
C LYS A 132 -12.73 19.23 3.84
N ALA A 133 -13.83 18.99 4.56
CA ALA A 133 -15.10 18.60 3.97
C ALA A 133 -16.26 19.35 4.63
N TYR A 134 -17.21 19.85 3.82
CA TYR A 134 -18.48 20.40 4.29
C TYR A 134 -19.60 19.38 4.15
N ILE A 135 -20.47 19.31 5.16
CA ILE A 135 -21.69 18.50 5.13
C ILE A 135 -22.81 19.35 4.53
N GLY A 136 -23.35 18.90 3.41
CA GLY A 136 -24.49 19.49 2.73
C GLY A 136 -25.82 18.81 3.11
N ARG A 137 -26.89 19.25 2.47
CA ARG A 137 -28.26 18.75 2.66
C ARG A 137 -28.43 17.37 2.03
N GLY A 138 -29.25 16.51 2.63
CA GLY A 138 -29.62 15.22 2.03
C GLY A 138 -28.48 14.19 1.98
N GLY A 139 -27.50 14.30 2.88
CA GLY A 139 -26.34 13.40 2.94
C GLY A 139 -25.26 13.69 1.90
N TRP A 140 -25.31 14.86 1.26
CA TRP A 140 -24.28 15.31 0.32
C TRP A 140 -23.04 15.82 1.05
N LEU A 141 -21.86 15.52 0.51
CA LEU A 141 -20.60 16.03 1.00
C LEU A 141 -19.90 16.87 -0.06
N PHE A 142 -19.23 17.93 0.39
CA PHE A 142 -18.53 18.89 -0.45
C PHE A 142 -17.06 19.00 -0.05
N TYR A 143 -16.19 18.91 -1.03
CA TYR A 143 -14.77 19.14 -0.82
C TYR A 143 -14.53 20.64 -0.61
N ARG A 144 -13.93 21.03 0.52
CA ARG A 144 -13.80 22.44 0.88
C ARG A 144 -13.07 23.28 -0.19
N PRO A 145 -11.94 22.83 -0.77
CA PRO A 145 -11.28 23.58 -1.84
C PRO A 145 -12.19 23.83 -3.05
N ASP A 146 -13.08 22.91 -3.43
CA ASP A 146 -14.04 23.17 -4.53
C ASP A 146 -15.04 24.29 -4.16
N VAL A 147 -15.41 24.42 -2.88
CA VAL A 147 -16.25 25.53 -2.40
C VAL A 147 -15.45 26.82 -2.38
N ASP A 148 -14.26 26.81 -1.76
CA ASP A 148 -13.37 27.96 -1.63
C ASP A 148 -12.94 28.52 -2.99
N ALA A 149 -12.74 27.67 -4.01
CA ALA A 149 -12.43 28.09 -5.37
C ALA A 149 -13.54 28.95 -5.99
N VAL A 150 -14.80 28.65 -5.66
CA VAL A 150 -15.98 29.33 -6.21
C VAL A 150 -16.34 30.57 -5.39
N THR A 151 -16.23 30.50 -4.06
CA THR A 151 -16.62 31.58 -3.14
C THR A 151 -15.48 32.56 -2.83
N GLY A 152 -14.24 32.19 -3.12
CA GLY A 152 -13.06 33.00 -2.87
C GLY A 152 -12.91 34.19 -3.83
N PRO A 153 -11.84 34.99 -3.67
CA PRO A 153 -11.51 36.07 -4.59
C PRO A 153 -11.38 35.57 -6.03
N GLY A 154 -11.53 36.48 -6.99
CA GLY A 154 -11.22 36.18 -8.39
C GLY A 154 -9.79 35.69 -8.55
N PHE A 155 -9.57 34.54 -9.18
CA PHE A 155 -8.21 34.00 -9.35
C PHE A 155 -7.33 34.82 -10.29
N LEU A 156 -7.92 35.72 -11.09
CA LEU A 156 -7.20 36.74 -11.88
C LEU A 156 -7.11 38.10 -11.18
N ASP A 157 -7.60 38.23 -9.94
CA ASP A 157 -7.47 39.49 -9.18
C ASP A 157 -5.98 39.78 -8.88
N PRO A 158 -5.47 40.97 -9.24
CA PRO A 158 -4.06 41.31 -9.03
C PRO A 158 -3.59 41.19 -7.57
N ARG A 159 -4.47 41.48 -6.59
CA ARG A 159 -4.11 41.36 -5.17
C ARG A 159 -4.11 39.91 -4.71
N ALA A 160 -4.98 39.06 -5.24
CA ALA A 160 -4.97 37.62 -5.00
C ALA A 160 -3.71 36.97 -5.59
N LEU A 161 -3.38 37.28 -6.85
CA LEU A 161 -2.17 36.80 -7.51
C LEU A 161 -0.90 37.24 -6.77
N HIS A 162 -0.79 38.52 -6.41
CA HIS A 162 0.36 39.03 -5.67
C HIS A 162 0.52 38.33 -4.31
N ARG A 163 -0.57 38.18 -3.55
CA ARG A 163 -0.55 37.46 -2.26
C ARG A 163 -0.09 36.02 -2.39
N ARG A 164 -0.54 35.30 -3.43
CA ARG A 164 -0.12 33.91 -3.68
C ARG A 164 1.35 33.83 -4.11
N ALA A 165 1.80 34.75 -4.95
CA ALA A 165 3.20 34.81 -5.41
C ALA A 165 4.20 35.09 -4.27
N ILE A 166 3.79 35.80 -3.21
CA ILE A 166 4.65 36.07 -2.04
C ILE A 166 4.41 35.11 -0.87
N GLY A 167 3.36 34.28 -0.94
CA GLY A 167 2.87 33.44 0.16
C GLY A 167 3.44 32.03 0.24
N GLY A 168 4.54 31.73 -0.47
CA GLY A 168 5.19 30.42 -0.44
C GLY A 168 5.80 30.10 0.94
N LYS A 169 5.84 28.82 1.31
CA LYS A 169 6.62 28.36 2.49
C LYS A 169 8.08 28.78 2.29
N GLN A 170 8.77 29.22 3.35
CA GLN A 170 10.15 29.76 3.26
C GLN A 170 11.21 28.78 2.71
N HIS A 171 10.83 27.51 2.49
CA HIS A 171 11.65 26.40 1.98
C HIS A 171 11.20 25.84 0.62
N ALA A 172 10.20 26.43 -0.03
CA ALA A 172 9.72 26.01 -1.36
C ALA A 172 9.75 27.21 -2.33
N ALA A 173 9.98 26.94 -3.62
CA ALA A 173 9.84 27.98 -4.64
C ALA A 173 8.44 28.63 -4.56
N PRO A 174 8.32 29.96 -4.70
CA PRO A 174 7.01 30.60 -4.71
C PRO A 174 6.17 30.08 -5.88
N PRO A 175 4.88 29.75 -5.66
CA PRO A 175 4.04 29.20 -6.72
C PRO A 175 3.84 30.24 -7.83
N ALA A 176 3.67 29.78 -9.07
CA ALA A 176 3.20 30.58 -10.18
C ALA A 176 1.66 30.61 -10.17
N PRO A 177 1.00 31.68 -9.69
CA PRO A 177 -0.43 31.62 -9.40
C PRO A 177 -1.32 31.94 -10.61
N ASP A 178 -0.77 32.56 -11.66
CA ASP A 178 -1.51 32.97 -12.86
C ASP A 178 -1.53 31.83 -13.90
N PRO A 179 -2.71 31.30 -14.27
CA PRO A 179 -2.82 30.20 -15.21
C PRO A 179 -2.50 30.59 -16.66
N ARG A 180 -2.73 31.86 -17.04
CA ARG A 180 -2.75 32.26 -18.46
C ARG A 180 -1.39 32.09 -19.14
N PRO A 181 -0.26 32.56 -18.57
CA PRO A 181 1.03 32.45 -19.23
C PRO A 181 1.43 30.99 -19.51
N ALA A 182 1.16 30.08 -18.57
CA ALA A 182 1.51 28.67 -18.73
C ALA A 182 0.65 27.95 -19.79
N ILE A 183 -0.64 28.27 -19.85
CA ILE A 183 -1.55 27.70 -20.86
C ILE A 183 -1.23 28.23 -22.25
N ILE A 184 -1.04 29.55 -22.38
CA ILE A 184 -0.75 30.20 -23.67
C ILE A 184 0.61 29.72 -24.21
N GLU A 185 1.63 29.66 -23.36
CA GLU A 185 2.94 29.15 -23.77
C GLU A 185 2.86 27.69 -24.23
N PHE A 186 2.13 26.83 -23.50
CA PHE A 186 1.95 25.44 -23.92
C PHE A 186 1.20 25.33 -25.25
N HIS A 187 0.17 26.16 -25.45
CA HIS A 187 -0.54 26.26 -26.73
C HIS A 187 0.41 26.63 -27.87
N GLU A 188 1.21 27.69 -27.72
CA GLU A 188 2.18 28.13 -28.73
C GLU A 188 3.23 27.05 -29.05
N GLN A 189 3.68 26.33 -28.04
CA GLN A 189 4.61 25.22 -28.21
C GLN A 189 3.97 24.07 -29.00
N LEU A 190 2.71 23.73 -28.75
CA LEU A 190 1.97 22.71 -29.51
C LEU A 190 1.64 23.15 -30.95
N VAL A 191 1.26 24.43 -31.15
CA VAL A 191 0.98 24.98 -32.47
C VAL A 191 2.21 24.94 -33.38
N ARG A 192 3.41 25.19 -32.83
CA ARG A 192 4.68 25.03 -33.56
C ARG A 192 4.90 23.59 -34.07
N LEU A 193 4.27 22.61 -33.44
CA LEU A 193 4.31 21.20 -33.83
C LEU A 193 3.11 20.78 -34.70
N GLY A 194 2.23 21.72 -35.07
CA GLY A 194 1.00 21.45 -35.81
C GLY A 194 -0.09 20.76 -34.98
N ILE A 195 -0.05 20.89 -33.66
CA ILE A 195 -0.97 20.27 -32.70
C ILE A 195 -1.90 21.32 -32.12
N ARG A 196 -3.20 21.03 -32.04
CA ARG A 196 -4.19 21.88 -31.35
C ARG A 196 -4.25 21.56 -29.86
N LEU A 197 -4.34 22.59 -29.02
CA LEU A 197 -4.63 22.45 -27.59
C LEU A 197 -6.12 22.72 -27.33
N VAL A 198 -6.78 21.80 -26.63
CA VAL A 198 -8.12 21.99 -26.03
C VAL A 198 -7.96 21.98 -24.52
N VAL A 199 -8.25 23.10 -23.87
CA VAL A 199 -8.25 23.22 -22.41
C VAL A 199 -9.63 22.88 -21.87
N MET A 200 -9.69 22.02 -20.85
CA MET A 200 -10.93 21.52 -20.25
C MET A 200 -10.93 21.69 -18.73
N PRO A 201 -11.30 22.88 -18.22
CA PRO A 201 -11.48 23.11 -16.79
C PRO A 201 -12.76 22.39 -16.34
N THR A 202 -12.61 21.29 -15.61
CA THR A 202 -13.74 20.48 -15.14
C THR A 202 -14.34 21.11 -13.87
N PRO A 203 -15.62 21.50 -13.86
CA PRO A 203 -16.22 22.18 -12.71
C PRO A 203 -16.27 21.26 -11.48
N GLY A 204 -16.17 21.85 -10.29
CA GLY A 204 -16.38 21.15 -9.04
C GLY A 204 -17.87 20.92 -8.75
N LYS A 205 -18.15 20.03 -7.80
CA LYS A 205 -19.52 19.72 -7.36
C LYS A 205 -20.28 20.97 -6.88
N SER A 206 -19.59 21.90 -6.22
CA SER A 206 -20.13 23.17 -5.72
C SER A 206 -20.65 24.09 -6.83
N THR A 207 -20.05 24.04 -8.03
CA THR A 207 -20.47 24.81 -9.20
C THR A 207 -21.77 24.27 -9.80
N ILE A 208 -21.94 22.94 -9.81
CA ILE A 208 -23.08 22.28 -10.46
C ILE A 208 -24.26 22.06 -9.50
N HIS A 209 -23.97 21.71 -8.24
CA HIS A 209 -24.97 21.42 -7.22
C HIS A 209 -24.92 22.32 -5.97
N PRO A 210 -24.92 23.66 -6.11
CA PRO A 210 -24.98 24.56 -4.97
C PRO A 210 -26.26 24.42 -4.15
N GLU A 211 -27.34 23.87 -4.73
CA GLU A 211 -28.61 23.60 -4.04
C GLU A 211 -28.47 22.65 -2.84
N TYR A 212 -27.50 21.72 -2.89
CA TYR A 212 -27.21 20.83 -1.78
C TYR A 212 -26.32 21.49 -0.71
N LEU A 213 -25.74 22.66 -0.97
CA LEU A 213 -25.10 23.50 0.07
C LEU A 213 -26.09 24.50 0.67
N SER A 214 -26.94 25.12 -0.14
CA SER A 214 -27.91 26.12 0.32
C SER A 214 -29.19 26.11 -0.51
N SER A 215 -30.35 26.13 0.16
CA SER A 215 -31.68 26.22 -0.47
C SER A 215 -31.88 27.47 -1.33
N ARG A 216 -31.04 28.51 -1.15
CA ARG A 216 -31.08 29.73 -1.97
C ARG A 216 -30.80 29.46 -3.45
N PHE A 217 -30.16 28.34 -3.77
CA PHE A 217 -29.88 27.92 -5.14
C PHE A 217 -30.85 26.85 -5.66
N ASP A 218 -31.92 26.52 -4.91
CA ASP A 218 -32.97 25.62 -5.38
C ASP A 218 -33.57 26.18 -6.68
N GLY A 219 -33.42 25.44 -7.79
CA GLY A 219 -33.90 25.87 -9.11
C GLY A 219 -32.94 26.80 -9.89
N SER A 220 -31.71 27.02 -9.44
CA SER A 220 -30.72 27.78 -10.21
C SER A 220 -30.49 27.13 -11.58
N ALA A 221 -30.71 27.89 -12.66
CA ALA A 221 -30.52 27.43 -14.04
C ALA A 221 -29.05 27.48 -14.48
N ASN A 222 -28.24 28.35 -13.88
CA ASN A 222 -26.85 28.59 -14.29
C ASN A 222 -25.87 27.95 -13.29
N PRO A 223 -24.69 27.49 -13.76
CA PRO A 223 -23.58 27.10 -12.88
C PRO A 223 -23.09 28.27 -12.03
N VAL A 224 -22.63 28.00 -10.81
CA VAL A 224 -21.99 29.00 -9.94
C VAL A 224 -20.48 28.95 -10.15
N THR A 225 -19.95 29.95 -10.86
CA THR A 225 -18.53 30.01 -11.22
C THR A 225 -17.82 31.14 -10.46
N ASN A 226 -16.51 31.00 -10.29
CA ASN A 226 -15.66 32.09 -9.82
C ASN A 226 -15.77 33.31 -10.75
N VAL A 227 -15.71 34.52 -10.20
CA VAL A 227 -15.86 35.78 -10.94
C VAL A 227 -14.83 35.98 -12.05
N SER A 228 -13.65 35.37 -11.94
CA SER A 228 -12.60 35.46 -12.97
C SER A 228 -12.79 34.50 -14.13
N PHE A 229 -13.66 33.48 -14.02
CA PHE A 229 -13.78 32.42 -15.01
C PHE A 229 -14.21 32.93 -16.40
N PRO A 230 -15.22 33.81 -16.56
CA PRO A 230 -15.59 34.31 -17.88
C PRO A 230 -14.49 35.11 -18.58
N SER A 231 -13.75 35.94 -17.82
CA SER A 231 -12.61 36.69 -18.38
C SER A 231 -11.47 35.75 -18.76
N PHE A 232 -11.19 34.75 -17.94
CA PHE A 232 -10.19 33.72 -18.23
C PHE A 232 -10.47 32.99 -19.55
N VAL A 233 -11.71 32.53 -19.76
CA VAL A 233 -12.10 31.86 -21.02
C VAL A 233 -11.89 32.78 -22.22
N ARG A 234 -12.37 34.03 -22.13
CA ARG A 234 -12.21 35.01 -23.20
C ARG A 234 -10.74 35.28 -23.53
N GLU A 235 -9.91 35.50 -22.52
CA GLU A 235 -8.47 35.78 -22.73
C GLU A 235 -7.73 34.59 -23.36
N LEU A 236 -8.14 33.36 -23.07
CA LEU A 236 -7.60 32.18 -23.73
C LEU A 236 -8.07 32.05 -25.18
N GLU A 237 -9.36 32.28 -25.44
CA GLU A 237 -9.93 32.26 -26.80
C GLU A 237 -9.33 33.36 -27.69
N ASP A 238 -9.12 34.56 -27.15
CA ASP A 238 -8.44 35.68 -27.81
C ASP A 238 -6.97 35.32 -28.16
N ALA A 239 -6.33 34.48 -27.35
CA ALA A 239 -5.00 33.91 -27.61
C ALA A 239 -5.02 32.68 -28.56
N GLY A 240 -6.19 32.30 -29.09
CA GLY A 240 -6.36 31.18 -30.01
C GLY A 240 -6.43 29.80 -29.35
N VAL A 241 -6.51 29.75 -28.01
CA VAL A 241 -6.66 28.49 -27.25
C VAL A 241 -8.11 28.05 -27.28
N LEU A 242 -8.38 26.80 -27.65
CA LEU A 242 -9.73 26.24 -27.58
C LEU A 242 -10.06 25.89 -26.13
N VAL A 243 -11.21 26.35 -25.62
CA VAL A 243 -11.69 26.02 -24.27
C VAL A 243 -12.99 25.23 -24.38
N PHE A 244 -12.99 24.03 -23.82
CA PHE A 244 -14.20 23.22 -23.66
C PHE A 244 -14.66 23.30 -22.20
N ASP A 245 -15.74 24.05 -21.94
CA ASP A 245 -16.34 24.20 -20.61
C ASP A 245 -17.47 23.18 -20.37
N PRO A 246 -17.29 22.18 -19.48
CA PRO A 246 -18.33 21.20 -19.17
C PRO A 246 -19.47 21.75 -18.30
N ALA A 247 -19.33 22.91 -17.66
CA ALA A 247 -20.27 23.36 -16.65
C ALA A 247 -21.70 23.60 -17.16
N PRO A 248 -21.91 24.27 -18.31
CA PRO A 248 -23.25 24.43 -18.89
C PRO A 248 -23.88 23.09 -19.28
N ILE A 249 -23.07 22.15 -19.78
CA ILE A 249 -23.51 20.80 -20.17
C ILE A 249 -24.00 20.04 -18.94
N LEU A 250 -23.21 20.02 -17.87
CA LEU A 250 -23.55 19.32 -16.63
C LEU A 250 -24.73 19.97 -15.90
N LYS A 251 -24.84 21.31 -15.93
CA LYS A 251 -25.99 21.99 -15.31
C LYS A 251 -27.29 21.76 -16.08
N SER A 252 -27.21 21.47 -17.38
CA SER A 252 -28.38 21.11 -18.17
C SER A 252 -29.06 19.85 -17.60
N ARG A 253 -30.39 19.82 -17.61
CA ARG A 253 -31.20 18.67 -17.16
C ARG A 253 -32.00 18.05 -18.30
N GLN A 254 -31.54 18.23 -19.54
CA GLN A 254 -32.28 17.82 -20.75
C GLN A 254 -32.41 16.30 -20.88
N ASP A 255 -31.50 15.54 -20.31
CA ASP A 255 -31.51 14.07 -20.26
C ASP A 255 -32.27 13.50 -19.05
N GLY A 256 -32.88 14.36 -18.22
CA GLY A 256 -33.63 13.95 -17.03
C GLY A 256 -32.78 13.52 -15.82
N ALA A 257 -31.45 13.47 -15.95
CA ALA A 257 -30.57 13.12 -14.85
C ALA A 257 -30.44 14.30 -13.87
N ARG A 258 -30.84 14.10 -12.62
CA ARG A 258 -30.79 15.15 -11.57
C ARG A 258 -29.41 15.30 -10.95
N ASP A 259 -28.73 14.18 -10.70
CA ASP A 259 -27.46 14.16 -9.98
C ASP A 259 -26.28 13.92 -10.94
N ARG A 260 -25.39 14.90 -11.01
CA ARG A 260 -24.24 14.92 -11.94
C ARG A 260 -22.93 14.53 -11.27
N PHE A 261 -22.94 14.41 -9.95
CA PHE A 261 -21.81 14.05 -9.12
C PHE A 261 -22.21 12.94 -8.18
N LEU A 262 -21.23 12.15 -7.76
CA LEU A 262 -21.37 11.23 -6.65
C LEU A 262 -21.64 12.01 -5.37
N ARG A 263 -22.45 11.46 -4.47
CA ARG A 263 -22.98 12.22 -3.33
C ARG A 263 -21.90 12.50 -2.28
N THR A 264 -21.08 11.49 -1.98
CA THR A 264 -20.06 11.50 -0.92
C THR A 264 -18.63 11.51 -1.47
N ASP A 265 -18.47 11.75 -2.78
CA ASP A 265 -17.19 11.76 -3.48
C ASP A 265 -16.99 13.05 -4.29
N THR A 266 -15.76 13.52 -4.50
CA THR A 266 -15.43 14.74 -5.23
C THR A 266 -15.87 14.69 -6.69
N HIS A 267 -15.94 13.49 -7.28
CA HIS A 267 -16.01 13.33 -8.73
C HIS A 267 -17.43 13.29 -9.30
N TRP A 268 -17.51 13.57 -10.60
CA TRP A 268 -18.71 13.47 -11.41
C TRP A 268 -19.26 12.03 -11.48
N SER A 269 -20.56 11.87 -11.73
CA SER A 269 -21.21 10.56 -11.87
C SER A 269 -20.82 9.88 -13.21
N PRO A 270 -21.00 8.55 -13.36
CA PRO A 270 -20.68 7.86 -14.61
C PRO A 270 -21.47 8.41 -15.81
N ALA A 271 -22.73 8.79 -15.59
CA ALA A 271 -23.57 9.41 -16.60
C ALA A 271 -23.03 10.79 -17.06
N SER A 272 -22.48 11.57 -16.13
CA SER A 272 -21.83 12.84 -16.46
C SER A 272 -20.58 12.65 -17.32
N VAL A 273 -19.74 11.65 -17.03
CA VAL A 273 -18.57 11.34 -17.86
C VAL A 273 -18.99 10.97 -19.28
N GLN A 274 -20.02 10.15 -19.41
CA GLN A 274 -20.56 9.78 -20.72
C GLN A 274 -21.05 11.02 -21.49
N LEU A 275 -21.91 11.84 -20.87
CA LEU A 275 -22.44 13.05 -21.50
C LEU A 275 -21.32 14.01 -21.93
N VAL A 276 -20.35 14.23 -21.04
CA VAL A 276 -19.21 15.11 -21.30
C VAL A 276 -18.33 14.55 -22.42
N ALA A 277 -18.07 13.24 -22.47
CA ALA A 277 -17.32 12.62 -23.55
C ALA A 277 -18.02 12.75 -24.92
N GLU A 278 -19.35 12.59 -24.96
CA GLU A 278 -20.15 12.77 -26.18
C GLU A 278 -20.13 14.22 -26.67
N LYS A 279 -20.24 15.19 -25.76
CA LYS A 279 -20.15 16.62 -26.08
C LYS A 279 -18.74 17.07 -26.43
N LEU A 280 -17.72 16.47 -25.81
CA LEU A 280 -16.33 16.71 -26.17
C LEU A 280 -16.04 16.19 -27.58
N ARG A 281 -16.55 15.01 -27.96
CA ARG A 281 -16.48 14.53 -29.35
C ARG A 281 -17.10 15.55 -30.32
N GLU A 282 -18.32 16.01 -30.06
CA GLU A 282 -18.99 17.02 -30.92
C GLU A 282 -18.14 18.30 -31.04
N PHE A 283 -17.55 18.75 -29.94
CA PHE A 283 -16.66 19.90 -29.93
C PHE A 283 -15.40 19.68 -30.78
N LEU A 284 -14.76 18.50 -30.66
CA LEU A 284 -13.59 18.15 -31.45
C LEU A 284 -13.92 18.06 -32.94
N ASP A 285 -15.05 17.46 -33.31
CA ASP A 285 -15.50 17.35 -34.71
C ASP A 285 -15.66 18.73 -35.37
N GLY A 286 -16.06 19.75 -34.60
CA GLY A 286 -16.23 21.12 -35.09
C GLY A 286 -14.96 21.98 -35.14
N HIS A 287 -13.95 21.71 -34.31
CA HIS A 287 -12.81 22.62 -34.11
C HIS A 287 -11.45 22.00 -34.45
N CYS A 288 -11.36 20.67 -34.49
CA CYS A 288 -10.12 19.94 -34.60
C CYS A 288 -10.21 18.90 -35.72
N PRO A 289 -9.85 19.23 -36.97
CA PRO A 289 -9.92 18.28 -38.07
C PRO A 289 -8.94 17.12 -37.83
N LEU A 290 -9.49 15.93 -37.61
CA LEU A 290 -8.72 14.70 -37.42
C LEU A 290 -8.61 13.93 -38.74
N PRO A 291 -7.50 13.23 -38.99
CA PRO A 291 -7.35 12.39 -40.17
C PRO A 291 -8.42 11.29 -40.22
N ALA A 292 -8.81 10.87 -41.43
CA ALA A 292 -9.69 9.72 -41.60
C ALA A 292 -8.98 8.45 -41.12
N ARG A 293 -9.70 7.60 -40.39
CA ARG A 293 -9.24 6.29 -39.89
C ARG A 293 -10.42 5.33 -39.87
N ASP A 294 -10.12 4.04 -39.93
CA ASP A 294 -11.14 3.01 -39.74
C ASP A 294 -11.69 3.06 -38.31
N PRO A 295 -13.02 3.00 -38.13
CA PRO A 295 -13.63 3.04 -36.81
C PRO A 295 -13.17 1.87 -35.92
N LEU A 296 -12.75 2.18 -34.71
CA LEU A 296 -12.39 1.19 -33.70
C LEU A 296 -13.63 0.45 -33.20
N VAL A 297 -13.59 -0.88 -33.28
CA VAL A 297 -14.65 -1.74 -32.75
C VAL A 297 -14.49 -1.86 -31.23
N LEU A 298 -15.45 -1.30 -30.51
CA LEU A 298 -15.52 -1.28 -29.06
C LEU A 298 -16.91 -1.73 -28.61
N GLU A 299 -16.96 -2.47 -27.52
CA GLU A 299 -18.20 -2.90 -26.86
C GLU A 299 -18.33 -2.25 -25.49
N GLU A 300 -19.57 -2.16 -25.00
CA GLU A 300 -19.85 -1.70 -23.64
C GLU A 300 -20.35 -2.85 -22.79
N ARG A 301 -19.97 -2.86 -21.51
CA ARG A 301 -20.51 -3.78 -20.50
C ARG A 301 -20.90 -3.00 -19.25
N ASP A 302 -22.15 -3.15 -18.85
CA ASP A 302 -22.66 -2.59 -17.60
C ASP A 302 -22.08 -3.37 -16.41
N VAL A 303 -21.52 -2.64 -15.46
CA VAL A 303 -21.03 -3.18 -14.19
C VAL A 303 -21.51 -2.30 -13.05
N GLU A 304 -22.00 -2.93 -11.98
CA GLU A 304 -22.34 -2.23 -10.75
C GLU A 304 -21.12 -2.19 -9.83
N VAL A 305 -20.85 -1.01 -9.28
CA VAL A 305 -19.75 -0.73 -8.36
C VAL A 305 -20.29 0.01 -7.15
N GLU A 306 -19.69 -0.23 -5.99
CA GLU A 306 -20.14 0.34 -4.72
C GLU A 306 -18.96 0.83 -3.89
N SER A 307 -19.01 2.10 -3.47
CA SER A 307 -17.94 2.73 -2.70
C SER A 307 -18.48 3.79 -1.74
N LEU A 308 -17.69 4.13 -0.72
CA LEU A 308 -18.03 5.14 0.27
C LEU A 308 -17.87 6.58 -0.27
N GLY A 309 -16.97 6.78 -1.23
CA GLY A 309 -16.56 8.10 -1.72
C GLY A 309 -15.38 8.70 -0.96
N ASP A 310 -14.54 9.47 -1.66
CA ASP A 310 -13.31 10.07 -1.11
C ASP A 310 -13.58 11.12 -0.01
N ILE A 311 -14.58 11.99 -0.14
CA ILE A 311 -14.90 13.02 0.86
C ILE A 311 -15.39 12.38 2.16
N ALA A 312 -16.21 11.34 2.08
CA ALA A 312 -16.63 10.59 3.27
C ALA A 312 -15.45 9.91 3.98
N ALA A 313 -14.47 9.41 3.22
CA ALA A 313 -13.24 8.87 3.81
C ALA A 313 -12.39 9.95 4.53
N MET A 314 -12.36 11.19 4.02
CA MET A 314 -11.65 12.31 4.67
C MET A 314 -12.27 12.76 6.01
N LEU A 315 -13.53 12.41 6.27
CA LEU A 315 -14.16 12.71 7.56
C LEU A 315 -13.58 11.85 8.70
N CYS A 316 -12.78 10.82 8.39
CA CYS A 316 -12.16 9.92 9.38
C CYS A 316 -13.19 9.36 10.39
N LEU A 317 -14.41 9.09 9.92
CA LEU A 317 -15.45 8.48 10.74
C LEU A 317 -15.11 7.01 11.04
N PRO A 318 -15.62 6.44 12.14
CA PRO A 318 -15.51 5.01 12.42
C PRO A 318 -15.97 4.14 11.24
N GLU A 319 -15.37 2.96 11.05
CA GLU A 319 -15.70 2.09 9.91
C GLU A 319 -17.16 1.59 9.91
N ASP A 320 -17.79 1.55 11.09
CA ASP A 320 -19.18 1.16 11.32
C ASP A 320 -20.17 2.35 11.28
N GLN A 321 -19.71 3.54 10.86
CA GLN A 321 -20.58 4.71 10.73
C GLN A 321 -21.75 4.45 9.75
N THR A 322 -22.91 5.00 10.08
CA THR A 322 -24.14 4.88 9.28
C THR A 322 -24.60 6.21 8.68
N LEU A 323 -23.91 7.32 8.97
CA LEU A 323 -24.27 8.67 8.52
C LEU A 323 -24.17 8.83 7.00
N PHE A 324 -23.14 8.22 6.39
CA PHE A 324 -22.88 8.25 4.96
C PHE A 324 -22.79 6.82 4.43
N PRO A 325 -23.91 6.23 3.97
CA PRO A 325 -23.89 4.88 3.41
C PRO A 325 -23.10 4.86 2.10
N ARG A 326 -22.57 3.67 1.77
CA ARG A 326 -21.91 3.44 0.48
C ARG A 326 -22.89 3.68 -0.66
N GLU A 327 -22.42 4.34 -1.70
CA GLU A 327 -23.19 4.64 -2.90
C GLU A 327 -22.89 3.58 -3.97
N ARG A 328 -23.95 3.04 -4.56
CA ARG A 328 -23.87 2.07 -5.66
C ARG A 328 -24.22 2.76 -6.97
N VAL A 329 -23.33 2.64 -7.94
CA VAL A 329 -23.52 3.21 -9.28
C VAL A 329 -23.26 2.18 -10.36
N ARG A 330 -23.83 2.41 -11.55
CA ARG A 330 -23.59 1.60 -12.75
C ARG A 330 -22.60 2.32 -13.67
N ILE A 331 -21.49 1.66 -13.96
CA ILE A 331 -20.48 2.11 -14.93
C ILE A 331 -20.63 1.32 -16.23
N ARG A 332 -20.30 1.97 -17.35
CA ARG A 332 -20.26 1.35 -18.68
C ARG A 332 -18.83 1.12 -19.11
N ARG A 333 -18.32 -0.07 -18.83
CA ARG A 333 -16.95 -0.46 -19.15
C ARG A 333 -16.80 -0.59 -20.66
N VAL A 334 -15.75 -0.01 -21.21
CA VAL A 334 -15.38 -0.09 -22.61
C VAL A 334 -14.38 -1.21 -22.79
N VAL A 335 -14.69 -2.15 -23.68
CA VAL A 335 -13.83 -3.30 -23.97
C VAL A 335 -13.53 -3.37 -25.47
N GLY A 336 -12.30 -3.77 -25.79
CA GLY A 336 -11.85 -3.99 -27.16
C GLY A 336 -12.20 -5.39 -27.67
N ALA A 337 -11.82 -5.65 -28.92
CA ALA A 337 -12.00 -6.96 -29.56
C ALA A 337 -11.40 -8.11 -28.71
N GLY A 338 -12.18 -9.17 -28.51
CA GLY A 338 -11.80 -10.33 -27.68
C GLY A 338 -12.09 -10.16 -26.19
N GLY A 339 -12.80 -9.10 -25.77
CA GLY A 339 -13.23 -8.90 -24.38
C GLY A 339 -12.14 -8.38 -23.45
N ARG A 340 -11.02 -7.87 -24.00
CA ARG A 340 -9.97 -7.19 -23.23
C ARG A 340 -10.42 -5.79 -22.84
N ASP A 341 -10.02 -5.33 -21.67
CA ASP A 341 -10.25 -3.95 -21.24
C ASP A 341 -9.62 -2.97 -22.22
N TRP A 342 -10.23 -1.78 -22.34
CA TRP A 342 -9.65 -0.69 -23.12
C TRP A 342 -8.30 -0.25 -22.55
N GLU A 343 -7.34 0.02 -23.42
CA GLU A 343 -6.01 0.54 -23.08
C GLU A 343 -5.68 1.78 -23.91
N PRO A 344 -4.93 2.75 -23.35
CA PRO A 344 -4.50 3.92 -24.11
C PRO A 344 -3.49 3.52 -25.20
N ASP A 345 -3.56 4.21 -26.33
CA ASP A 345 -2.66 3.97 -27.47
C ASP A 345 -1.71 5.17 -27.66
N PRO A 346 -0.41 5.05 -27.33
CA PRO A 346 0.58 6.10 -27.55
C PRO A 346 0.73 6.56 -29.00
N ALA A 347 0.29 5.77 -29.99
CA ALA A 347 0.29 6.13 -31.40
C ALA A 347 -1.03 6.77 -31.86
N ALA A 348 -2.01 6.95 -30.96
CA ALA A 348 -3.22 7.72 -31.25
C ALA A 348 -2.87 9.15 -31.67
N ASP A 349 -3.77 9.79 -32.40
CA ASP A 349 -3.63 11.17 -32.86
C ASP A 349 -4.32 12.19 -31.93
N VAL A 350 -4.94 11.70 -30.86
CA VAL A 350 -5.50 12.50 -29.76
C VAL A 350 -4.82 12.06 -28.47
N LEU A 351 -4.28 13.02 -27.71
CA LEU A 351 -3.71 12.80 -26.38
C LEU A 351 -4.57 13.50 -25.33
N LEU A 352 -5.05 12.76 -24.33
CA LEU A 352 -5.71 13.30 -23.15
C LEU A 352 -4.73 13.40 -21.98
N LEU A 353 -4.42 14.63 -21.58
CA LEU A 353 -3.80 14.97 -20.31
C LEU A 353 -4.92 15.17 -19.28
N GLY A 354 -4.84 14.54 -18.11
CA GLY A 354 -5.95 14.55 -17.16
C GLY A 354 -5.55 14.39 -15.69
N ASP A 355 -6.47 14.74 -14.79
CA ASP A 355 -6.34 14.48 -13.37
C ASP A 355 -7.24 13.34 -12.87
N SER A 356 -7.58 13.34 -11.59
CA SER A 356 -8.45 12.32 -10.98
C SER A 356 -9.84 12.24 -11.61
N TYR A 357 -10.37 13.32 -12.20
CA TYR A 357 -11.63 13.29 -12.96
C TYR A 357 -11.52 12.43 -14.21
N THR A 358 -10.35 12.41 -14.85
CA THR A 358 -10.07 11.50 -15.97
C THR A 358 -9.96 10.05 -15.48
N ASN A 359 -9.40 9.81 -14.29
CA ASN A 359 -9.05 8.48 -13.78
C ASN A 359 -10.11 7.77 -12.93
N ILE A 360 -11.13 8.47 -12.42
CA ILE A 360 -12.05 7.97 -11.38
C ILE A 360 -12.66 6.59 -11.68
N TYR A 361 -13.06 6.34 -12.93
CA TYR A 361 -13.63 5.06 -13.39
C TYR A 361 -12.64 4.24 -14.25
N SER A 362 -11.37 4.63 -14.30
CA SER A 362 -10.29 3.95 -15.03
C SER A 362 -9.31 3.24 -14.11
N LEU A 363 -9.20 3.70 -12.86
CA LEU A 363 -8.22 3.25 -11.87
C LEU A 363 -8.93 2.49 -10.74
N PRO A 364 -8.81 1.14 -10.66
CA PRO A 364 -9.47 0.32 -9.64
C PRO A 364 -9.24 0.78 -8.20
N GLU A 365 -8.09 1.38 -7.92
CA GLU A 365 -7.69 1.88 -6.61
C GLU A 365 -8.55 3.04 -6.11
N MET A 366 -9.24 3.74 -7.02
CA MET A 366 -10.27 4.74 -6.71
C MET A 366 -11.58 4.11 -6.22
N LYS A 367 -11.70 2.76 -6.24
CA LYS A 367 -12.85 1.97 -5.79
C LYS A 367 -14.14 2.12 -6.61
N TRP A 368 -14.09 2.83 -7.74
CA TRP A 368 -15.23 3.04 -8.62
C TRP A 368 -15.17 2.22 -9.92
N GLY A 369 -14.31 1.19 -9.97
CA GLY A 369 -14.19 0.25 -11.09
C GLY A 369 -13.07 0.60 -12.07
N SER A 370 -13.16 0.05 -13.28
CA SER A 370 -12.13 0.19 -14.33
C SER A 370 -12.73 0.27 -15.73
N ALA A 371 -11.94 0.82 -16.65
CA ALA A 371 -12.25 0.91 -18.08
C ALA A 371 -13.53 1.70 -18.41
N ALA A 372 -13.92 2.68 -17.60
CA ALA A 372 -15.12 3.51 -17.84
C ALA A 372 -14.89 5.02 -17.62
N GLY A 373 -13.63 5.46 -17.50
CA GLY A 373 -13.28 6.87 -17.31
C GLY A 373 -13.33 7.70 -18.59
N LEU A 374 -12.85 8.95 -18.51
CA LEU A 374 -13.04 9.92 -19.58
C LEU A 374 -12.39 9.49 -20.90
N ALA A 375 -11.19 8.90 -20.84
CA ALA A 375 -10.47 8.45 -22.04
C ALA A 375 -11.22 7.31 -22.75
N GLU A 376 -11.72 6.35 -21.98
CA GLU A 376 -12.49 5.21 -22.45
C GLU A 376 -13.80 5.65 -23.10
N ARG A 377 -14.56 6.51 -22.41
CA ARG A 377 -15.83 7.03 -22.92
C ARG A 377 -15.62 7.89 -24.17
N LEU A 378 -14.56 8.70 -24.21
CA LEU A 378 -14.22 9.51 -25.38
C LEU A 378 -13.81 8.61 -26.56
N SER A 379 -12.98 7.59 -26.32
CA SER A 379 -12.59 6.61 -27.33
C SER A 379 -13.79 5.86 -27.90
N PHE A 380 -14.74 5.47 -27.04
CA PHE A 380 -15.99 4.85 -27.45
C PHE A 380 -16.86 5.79 -28.29
N ALA A 381 -17.06 7.04 -27.84
CA ALA A 381 -17.86 8.03 -28.54
C ALA A 381 -17.27 8.39 -29.92
N MET A 382 -15.94 8.51 -30.00
CA MET A 382 -15.23 8.81 -31.24
C MET A 382 -15.03 7.59 -32.14
N ARG A 383 -15.21 6.38 -31.62
CA ARG A 383 -14.79 5.11 -32.24
C ARG A 383 -13.33 5.19 -32.70
N ARG A 384 -12.45 5.70 -31.83
CA ARG A 384 -11.06 6.04 -32.16
C ARG A 384 -10.13 5.73 -30.99
N PRO A 385 -8.90 5.24 -31.20
CA PRO A 385 -7.91 5.14 -30.14
C PRO A 385 -7.60 6.53 -29.53
N ILE A 386 -7.36 6.57 -28.22
CA ILE A 386 -6.98 7.78 -27.48
C ILE A 386 -5.71 7.46 -26.70
N ASP A 387 -4.71 8.35 -26.78
CA ASP A 387 -3.57 8.33 -25.87
C ASP A 387 -3.97 9.00 -24.55
N ARG A 388 -3.42 8.53 -23.43
CA ARG A 388 -3.69 9.09 -22.10
C ARG A 388 -2.42 9.25 -21.28
N LEU A 389 -2.26 10.43 -20.70
CA LEU A 389 -1.35 10.71 -19.58
C LEU A 389 -2.17 11.35 -18.46
N ALA A 390 -2.46 10.60 -17.40
CA ALA A 390 -3.31 11.09 -16.32
C ALA A 390 -2.72 10.75 -14.96
N GLN A 391 -2.56 11.79 -14.13
CA GLN A 391 -2.01 11.70 -12.78
C GLN A 391 -3.03 12.29 -11.80
N ASN A 392 -3.33 11.57 -10.72
CA ASN A 392 -4.21 12.10 -9.69
C ASN A 392 -3.53 13.27 -8.98
N ASP A 393 -4.26 14.38 -8.79
CA ASP A 393 -3.75 15.63 -8.21
C ASP A 393 -2.76 16.42 -9.10
N GLY A 394 -2.54 17.69 -8.77
CA GLY A 394 -1.55 18.54 -9.46
C GLY A 394 -1.91 18.92 -10.90
N GLY A 395 -3.21 19.05 -11.21
CA GLY A 395 -3.73 19.28 -12.56
C GLY A 395 -3.14 20.51 -13.29
N ALA A 396 -2.66 21.52 -12.55
CA ALA A 396 -2.03 22.72 -13.10
C ALA A 396 -0.68 22.47 -13.83
N HIS A 397 0.08 21.43 -13.46
CA HIS A 397 1.41 21.21 -14.05
C HIS A 397 1.89 19.76 -14.13
N ALA A 398 1.44 18.84 -13.28
CA ALA A 398 2.08 17.53 -13.11
C ALA A 398 2.10 16.67 -14.38
N VAL A 399 0.98 16.58 -15.10
CA VAL A 399 0.89 15.83 -16.36
C VAL A 399 1.68 16.46 -17.50
N ARG A 400 1.81 17.81 -17.52
CA ARG A 400 2.69 18.51 -18.47
C ARG A 400 4.14 18.22 -18.13
N GLN A 401 4.53 18.30 -16.86
CA GLN A 401 5.89 17.94 -16.44
C GLN A 401 6.26 16.52 -16.88
N THR A 402 5.35 15.54 -16.67
CA THR A 402 5.54 14.16 -17.13
C THR A 402 5.70 14.07 -18.65
N LEU A 403 4.88 14.79 -19.42
CA LEU A 403 5.01 14.84 -20.88
C LEU A 403 6.38 15.38 -21.32
N TYR A 404 6.87 16.44 -20.70
CA TYR A 404 8.14 17.08 -21.05
C TYR A 404 9.33 16.21 -20.63
N GLN A 405 9.21 15.50 -19.51
CA GLN A 405 10.18 14.51 -19.09
C GLN A 405 10.30 13.35 -20.11
N GLU A 406 9.19 12.87 -20.67
CA GLU A 406 9.22 11.85 -21.73
C GLU A 406 9.92 12.38 -22.99
N LEU A 407 9.60 13.62 -23.39
CA LEU A 407 10.24 14.30 -24.53
C LEU A 407 11.77 14.42 -24.34
N ALA A 408 12.20 14.91 -23.18
CA ALA A 408 13.62 15.08 -22.86
C ALA A 408 14.40 13.75 -22.85
N ARG A 409 13.72 12.63 -22.60
CA ARG A 409 14.30 11.27 -22.61
C ARG A 409 14.25 10.61 -23.99
N GLY A 410 13.89 11.35 -25.04
CA GLY A 410 13.81 10.85 -26.42
C GLY A 410 12.54 10.03 -26.72
N ARG A 411 11.55 10.02 -25.82
CA ARG A 411 10.24 9.38 -26.03
C ARG A 411 9.21 10.45 -26.39
N ASP A 412 9.18 10.82 -27.65
CA ASP A 412 8.30 11.87 -28.13
C ASP A 412 6.83 11.41 -28.23
N ARG A 413 6.08 11.63 -27.14
CA ARG A 413 4.64 11.36 -27.05
C ARG A 413 3.78 12.31 -27.89
N LEU A 414 4.37 13.38 -28.42
CA LEU A 414 3.69 14.32 -29.31
C LEU A 414 3.81 13.89 -30.79
N VAL A 415 4.61 12.87 -31.11
CA VAL A 415 4.64 12.30 -32.47
C VAL A 415 3.26 11.80 -32.87
N GLY A 416 2.86 12.16 -34.09
CA GLY A 416 1.59 11.77 -34.70
C GLY A 416 0.35 12.43 -34.12
N LYS A 417 0.47 13.23 -33.03
CA LYS A 417 -0.66 13.92 -32.42
C LYS A 417 -1.18 15.04 -33.31
N ARG A 418 -2.49 15.26 -33.24
CA ARG A 418 -3.22 16.37 -33.87
C ARG A 418 -3.92 17.22 -32.83
N VAL A 419 -4.35 16.61 -31.74
CA VAL A 419 -5.00 17.28 -30.63
C VAL A 419 -4.41 16.81 -29.31
N VAL A 420 -4.16 17.76 -28.42
CA VAL A 420 -3.93 17.53 -26.99
C VAL A 420 -5.10 18.13 -26.25
N ILE A 421 -5.81 17.31 -25.48
CA ILE A 421 -6.86 17.74 -24.56
C ILE A 421 -6.21 17.81 -23.19
N TRP A 422 -6.32 18.94 -22.51
CA TRP A 422 -5.80 19.12 -21.17
C TRP A 422 -6.94 19.37 -20.19
N GLN A 423 -7.35 18.29 -19.52
CA GLN A 423 -8.34 18.28 -18.48
C GLN A 423 -7.69 18.48 -17.12
N PHE A 424 -8.27 19.37 -16.31
CA PHE A 424 -7.94 19.56 -14.89
C PHE A 424 -9.16 20.07 -14.13
N ALA A 425 -9.21 19.85 -12.82
CA ALA A 425 -10.26 20.38 -11.97
C ALA A 425 -10.19 21.91 -11.89
N ALA A 426 -11.31 22.61 -12.11
CA ALA A 426 -11.35 24.07 -12.18
C ALA A 426 -10.84 24.78 -10.90
N ARG A 427 -10.85 24.10 -9.74
CA ARG A 427 -10.23 24.60 -8.50
C ARG A 427 -8.73 24.89 -8.63
N GLU A 428 -8.03 24.22 -9.56
CA GLU A 428 -6.61 24.47 -9.85
C GLU A 428 -6.35 25.90 -10.33
N LEU A 429 -7.35 26.58 -10.92
CA LEU A 429 -7.22 27.98 -11.30
C LEU A 429 -7.01 28.87 -10.06
N SER A 430 -7.59 28.51 -8.93
CA SER A 430 -7.50 29.27 -7.67
C SER A 430 -6.32 28.87 -6.78
N PHE A 431 -5.88 27.61 -6.85
CA PHE A 431 -4.87 27.07 -5.91
C PHE A 431 -3.64 26.45 -6.57
N GLY A 432 -3.75 26.05 -7.84
CA GLY A 432 -2.72 25.33 -8.55
C GLY A 432 -1.47 26.17 -8.82
N ASP A 433 -0.35 25.47 -8.98
CA ASP A 433 0.93 26.04 -9.36
C ASP A 433 1.13 25.89 -10.87
N TRP A 434 1.04 27.01 -11.59
CA TRP A 434 1.04 27.09 -13.05
C TRP A 434 2.46 27.26 -13.58
N LYS A 435 3.29 26.26 -13.29
CA LYS A 435 4.69 26.22 -13.73
C LYS A 435 4.78 26.25 -15.26
N ARG A 436 5.81 26.95 -15.76
CA ARG A 436 6.14 27.02 -17.19
C ARG A 436 7.31 26.09 -17.47
N PHE A 437 7.24 25.34 -18.55
CA PHE A 437 8.25 24.37 -18.94
C PHE A 437 8.79 24.73 -20.32
N PRO A 438 10.12 24.86 -20.50
CA PRO A 438 10.71 24.99 -21.81
C PRO A 438 10.56 23.67 -22.58
N MET A 439 10.09 23.73 -23.83
CA MET A 439 10.02 22.55 -24.69
C MET A 439 11.45 22.00 -24.93
N PRO A 440 11.75 20.73 -24.59
CA PRO A 440 13.06 20.15 -24.83
C PRO A 440 13.38 20.08 -26.33
N GLU A 441 14.65 20.15 -26.71
CA GLU A 441 15.07 19.90 -28.10
C GLU A 441 14.67 18.48 -28.51
N ARG A 442 13.92 18.36 -29.61
CA ARG A 442 13.59 17.06 -30.20
C ARG A 442 14.88 16.42 -30.70
N ALA A 443 15.21 15.25 -30.19
CA ALA A 443 16.27 14.42 -30.77
C ALA A 443 15.97 14.22 -32.26
N PRO A 444 16.98 14.33 -33.17
CA PRO A 444 16.75 14.20 -34.59
C PRO A 444 16.10 12.85 -34.90
N THR A 445 15.00 12.90 -35.65
CA THR A 445 14.25 11.73 -36.12
C THR A 445 15.15 10.90 -37.04
N GLY A 446 15.86 9.92 -36.47
CA GLY A 446 16.38 8.80 -37.24
C GLY A 446 15.21 7.94 -37.68
N ASP A 447 15.18 7.59 -38.97
CA ASP A 447 14.21 6.70 -39.61
C ASP A 447 13.78 5.55 -38.69
N GLY A 448 12.48 5.48 -38.38
CA GLY A 448 11.73 4.24 -38.09
C GLY A 448 12.28 3.24 -37.07
N GLY A 449 13.32 3.59 -36.32
CA GLY A 449 13.95 2.72 -35.35
C GLY A 449 13.21 2.88 -34.04
N HIS A 450 12.60 1.80 -33.56
CA HIS A 450 12.53 1.53 -32.14
C HIS A 450 13.90 1.89 -31.53
N LEU A 451 14.04 3.10 -30.98
CA LEU A 451 15.18 3.43 -30.16
C LEU A 451 15.12 2.41 -29.03
N ALA A 452 16.10 1.51 -29.09
CA ALA A 452 16.23 0.35 -28.25
C ALA A 452 15.85 0.74 -26.83
N ALA A 453 14.92 -0.03 -26.25
CA ALA A 453 14.88 -0.21 -24.82
C ALA A 453 16.33 -0.35 -24.38
N SER A 454 16.86 0.68 -23.71
CA SER A 454 18.19 0.57 -23.13
C SER A 454 18.12 -0.67 -22.24
N PRO A 455 18.99 -1.69 -22.43
CA PRO A 455 18.89 -2.94 -21.70
C PRO A 455 19.40 -2.71 -20.27
N ALA A 456 18.64 -1.97 -19.48
CA ALA A 456 18.71 -2.01 -18.03
C ALA A 456 17.71 -3.09 -17.62
N SER A 457 18.25 -4.30 -17.45
CA SER A 457 17.63 -5.47 -16.82
C SER A 457 16.22 -5.26 -16.28
N SER A 458 15.25 -5.99 -16.82
CA SER A 458 13.96 -6.29 -16.18
C SER A 458 14.11 -6.99 -14.80
N GLY A 459 15.35 -7.20 -14.35
CA GLY A 459 15.69 -7.65 -13.01
C GLY A 459 15.85 -6.47 -12.05
N MET A 460 15.24 -6.62 -10.89
CA MET A 460 15.47 -5.80 -9.71
C MET A 460 16.98 -5.73 -9.38
N THR A 461 17.51 -4.52 -9.22
CA THR A 461 18.91 -4.27 -8.88
C THR A 461 19.02 -3.68 -7.48
N LEU A 462 19.92 -4.17 -6.64
CA LEU A 462 20.19 -3.56 -5.34
C LEU A 462 21.16 -2.40 -5.51
N VAL A 463 20.77 -1.22 -5.04
CA VAL A 463 21.59 0.00 -5.05
C VAL A 463 21.69 0.60 -3.66
N GLN A 464 22.85 1.17 -3.35
CA GLN A 464 23.08 2.00 -2.19
C GLN A 464 23.33 3.43 -2.65
N GLY A 465 22.71 4.42 -2.01
CA GLY A 465 22.88 5.84 -2.37
C GLY A 465 22.67 6.77 -1.17
N VAL A 466 23.04 8.04 -1.35
CA VAL A 466 22.81 9.12 -0.38
C VAL A 466 21.64 9.97 -0.88
N VAL A 467 20.64 10.18 -0.02
CA VAL A 467 19.51 11.08 -0.30
C VAL A 467 20.04 12.50 -0.39
N LEU A 468 19.94 13.13 -1.56
CA LEU A 468 20.17 14.57 -1.71
C LEU A 468 18.92 15.37 -1.34
N GLU A 469 17.76 14.90 -1.81
CA GLU A 469 16.47 15.56 -1.61
C GLU A 469 15.34 14.52 -1.65
N ALA A 470 14.27 14.77 -0.90
CA ALA A 470 13.04 13.97 -0.91
C ALA A 470 11.81 14.88 -0.94
N ALA A 471 10.85 14.59 -1.80
CA ALA A 471 9.70 15.46 -2.07
C ALA A 471 8.65 15.48 -0.94
N GLY A 472 8.84 14.68 0.12
CA GLY A 472 7.89 14.51 1.22
C GLY A 472 6.65 13.68 0.84
N ALA A 473 5.74 13.50 1.79
CA ALA A 473 4.48 12.77 1.58
C ALA A 473 3.30 13.54 2.19
N PRO A 474 2.08 13.40 1.62
CA PRO A 474 0.91 14.06 2.18
C PRO A 474 0.54 13.39 3.51
N GLN A 475 -0.05 14.15 4.42
CA GLN A 475 -0.50 13.58 5.70
C GLN A 475 -1.66 12.59 5.49
N PRO A 476 -1.74 11.48 6.25
CA PRO A 476 -2.91 10.62 6.29
C PRO A 476 -4.22 11.42 6.46
N GLY A 477 -5.21 11.17 5.61
CA GLY A 477 -6.52 11.83 5.63
C GLY A 477 -6.50 13.31 5.18
N SER A 478 -5.34 13.84 4.79
CA SER A 478 -5.23 15.23 4.31
C SER A 478 -5.57 15.45 2.86
N VAL A 479 -5.45 14.39 2.07
CA VAL A 479 -5.72 14.38 0.63
C VAL A 479 -6.76 13.28 0.35
N PRO A 480 -7.54 13.39 -0.73
CA PRO A 480 -8.56 12.38 -1.08
C PRO A 480 -8.00 10.98 -1.32
N TYR A 481 -6.69 10.89 -1.58
CA TYR A 481 -6.02 9.67 -2.02
C TYR A 481 -5.36 8.97 -0.83
N ARG A 482 -5.66 7.69 -0.66
CA ARG A 482 -5.03 6.83 0.36
C ARG A 482 -3.58 6.47 0.03
N ASP A 483 -3.18 6.61 -1.23
CA ASP A 483 -1.88 6.18 -1.75
C ASP A 483 -1.21 7.37 -2.46
N ALA A 484 0.08 7.58 -2.19
CA ALA A 484 0.90 8.57 -2.86
C ALA A 484 2.33 8.05 -3.06
N VAL A 485 2.88 8.32 -4.25
CA VAL A 485 4.26 8.06 -4.63
C VAL A 485 5.05 9.35 -4.41
N THR A 486 6.26 9.25 -3.87
CA THR A 486 7.16 10.39 -3.65
C THR A 486 8.48 10.17 -4.38
N ALA A 487 9.03 11.25 -4.94
CA ALA A 487 10.31 11.27 -5.61
C ALA A 487 11.45 11.52 -4.61
N VAL A 488 12.55 10.78 -4.79
CA VAL A 488 13.78 10.91 -4.00
C VAL A 488 14.97 11.01 -4.95
N HIS A 489 15.78 12.05 -4.79
CA HIS A 489 17.04 12.22 -5.54
C HIS A 489 18.16 11.52 -4.78
N LEU A 490 18.75 10.51 -5.40
CA LEU A 490 19.91 9.81 -4.85
C LEU A 490 21.16 10.21 -5.63
N ASP A 491 22.24 10.48 -4.88
CA ASP A 491 23.60 10.64 -5.37
C ASP A 491 24.51 9.56 -4.78
N GLN A 492 25.73 9.46 -5.30
CA GLN A 492 26.74 8.48 -4.92
C GLN A 492 26.21 7.05 -5.03
N VAL A 493 25.41 6.79 -6.06
CA VAL A 493 24.76 5.49 -6.22
C VAL A 493 25.76 4.42 -6.63
N GLU A 494 25.84 3.38 -5.80
CA GLU A 494 26.64 2.17 -6.02
C GLU A 494 25.70 0.96 -6.18
N ALA A 495 25.89 0.17 -7.24
CA ALA A 495 25.12 -1.04 -7.49
C ALA A 495 25.96 -2.30 -7.25
N ALA A 496 25.34 -3.36 -6.72
CA ALA A 496 26.03 -4.63 -6.46
C ALA A 496 26.53 -5.31 -7.76
N ALA A 497 25.89 -5.04 -8.90
CA ALA A 497 26.34 -5.47 -10.23
C ALA A 497 27.08 -4.32 -10.93
N ARG A 498 28.30 -4.59 -11.43
CA ARG A 498 29.17 -3.60 -12.10
C ARG A 498 28.60 -3.16 -13.46
N THR A 499 27.60 -2.28 -13.45
CA THR A 499 27.27 -1.25 -14.47
C THR A 499 25.96 -0.59 -14.05
N PHE A 500 26.02 0.64 -13.52
CA PHE A 500 24.83 1.44 -13.21
C PHE A 500 24.90 2.75 -14.00
N PRO A 501 23.80 3.21 -14.62
CA PRO A 501 23.83 4.17 -15.73
C PRO A 501 24.38 5.56 -15.35
N LYS A 502 24.22 6.00 -14.11
CA LYS A 502 24.75 7.27 -13.57
C LYS A 502 24.93 7.16 -12.04
N ARG A 503 25.79 8.02 -11.48
CA ARG A 503 25.96 8.17 -10.01
C ARG A 503 24.80 8.89 -9.34
N GLU A 504 24.01 9.62 -10.11
CA GLU A 504 22.79 10.30 -9.68
C GLU A 504 21.57 9.74 -10.39
N ILE A 505 20.52 9.45 -9.63
CA ILE A 505 19.24 8.94 -10.13
C ILE A 505 18.07 9.56 -9.36
N VAL A 506 16.87 9.48 -9.94
CA VAL A 506 15.62 9.74 -9.22
C VAL A 506 14.94 8.40 -8.93
N VAL A 507 14.53 8.18 -7.69
CA VAL A 507 13.81 6.98 -7.26
C VAL A 507 12.41 7.36 -6.77
N TYR A 508 11.39 6.72 -7.33
CA TYR A 508 10.03 6.79 -6.85
C TYR A 508 9.77 5.71 -5.81
N LEU A 509 9.27 6.12 -4.65
CA LEU A 509 8.92 5.27 -3.52
C LEU A 509 7.47 5.51 -3.12
N TRP A 510 6.83 4.54 -2.47
CA TRP A 510 5.58 4.84 -1.77
C TRP A 510 5.88 5.83 -0.65
N GLY A 511 5.24 6.99 -0.61
CA GLY A 511 5.25 7.93 0.53
C GLY A 511 4.03 7.78 1.44
N LEU A 512 2.89 7.39 0.87
CA LEU A 512 1.66 7.08 1.59
C LEU A 512 1.06 5.80 0.99
N ARG A 513 0.65 4.86 1.82
CA ARG A 513 -0.01 3.62 1.40
C ARG A 513 -1.15 3.26 2.34
N ASP A 514 -2.34 3.02 1.79
CA ASP A 514 -3.56 2.73 2.56
C ASP A 514 -3.79 3.72 3.72
N ASN A 515 -3.57 5.00 3.42
CA ASN A 515 -3.67 6.13 4.34
C ASN A 515 -2.71 6.05 5.54
N ARG A 516 -1.54 5.41 5.36
CA ARG A 516 -0.47 5.34 6.35
C ARG A 516 0.86 5.78 5.72
N LEU A 517 1.63 6.58 6.44
CA LEU A 517 2.96 6.99 5.99
C LEU A 517 3.90 5.78 5.96
N THR A 518 4.68 5.67 4.89
CA THR A 518 5.74 4.67 4.73
C THR A 518 7.06 5.19 5.30
N PRO A 519 8.12 4.37 5.40
CA PRO A 519 9.43 4.87 5.80
C PRO A 519 9.99 5.93 4.85
N ALA A 520 9.72 5.84 3.54
CA ALA A 520 10.15 6.83 2.55
C ALA A 520 9.68 8.26 2.86
N ALA A 521 8.52 8.42 3.51
CA ALA A 521 7.99 9.72 3.94
C ALA A 521 8.87 10.44 4.99
N ARG A 522 9.81 9.72 5.61
CA ARG A 522 10.70 10.22 6.66
C ARG A 522 12.16 10.37 6.20
N LEU A 523 12.43 10.17 4.92
CA LEU A 523 13.79 10.32 4.38
C LEU A 523 14.24 11.78 4.46
N THR A 524 15.47 11.99 4.93
CA THR A 524 16.09 13.32 5.05
C THR A 524 17.36 13.42 4.21
N PRO A 525 17.69 14.61 3.66
CA PRO A 525 18.98 14.86 3.01
C PRO A 525 20.17 14.39 3.84
N GLY A 526 21.14 13.75 3.19
CA GLY A 526 22.34 13.16 3.80
C GLY A 526 22.16 11.71 4.31
N GLN A 527 20.94 11.18 4.33
CA GLN A 527 20.69 9.80 4.75
C GLN A 527 21.20 8.80 3.70
N LYS A 528 21.93 7.77 4.13
CA LYS A 528 22.26 6.60 3.28
C LYS A 528 21.09 5.63 3.25
N VAL A 529 20.74 5.15 2.06
CA VAL A 529 19.65 4.19 1.85
C VAL A 529 20.10 3.05 0.95
N THR A 530 19.58 1.85 1.20
CA THR A 530 19.69 0.72 0.28
C THR A 530 18.32 0.42 -0.29
N LEU A 531 18.21 0.42 -1.62
CA LEU A 531 16.95 0.22 -2.32
C LEU A 531 17.09 -0.89 -3.33
N ARG A 532 16.03 -1.68 -3.48
CA ARG A 532 15.87 -2.52 -4.65
C ARG A 532 15.18 -1.68 -5.73
N VAL A 533 15.91 -1.36 -6.79
CA VAL A 533 15.42 -0.52 -7.87
C VAL A 533 15.10 -1.33 -9.11
N THR A 534 14.00 -0.97 -9.77
CA THR A 534 13.63 -1.45 -11.11
C THR A 534 13.47 -0.22 -11.99
N ALA A 535 13.87 -0.29 -13.27
CA ALA A 535 13.68 0.84 -14.19
C ALA A 535 12.20 1.27 -14.20
N TRP A 536 11.95 2.57 -14.05
CA TRP A 536 10.58 3.11 -13.95
C TRP A 536 9.71 2.69 -15.14
N GLU A 537 10.32 2.62 -16.33
CA GLU A 537 9.69 2.19 -17.58
C GLU A 537 9.01 0.82 -17.48
N SER A 538 9.56 -0.11 -16.71
CA SER A 538 9.03 -1.47 -16.59
C SER A 538 7.79 -1.56 -15.68
N VAL A 539 7.55 -0.54 -14.86
CA VAL A 539 6.47 -0.53 -13.86
C VAL A 539 5.53 0.67 -14.00
N ARG A 540 5.76 1.54 -14.98
CA ARG A 540 4.99 2.76 -15.21
C ARG A 540 3.50 2.50 -15.39
N GLU A 541 3.10 1.45 -16.12
CA GLU A 541 1.68 1.17 -16.37
C GLU A 541 0.90 0.95 -15.08
N LYS A 542 1.60 0.42 -14.07
CA LYS A 542 1.08 0.19 -12.73
C LYS A 542 1.09 1.45 -11.88
N TYR A 543 2.19 2.20 -11.87
CA TYR A 543 2.40 3.26 -10.85
C TYR A 543 2.22 4.71 -11.32
N ASP A 544 2.22 4.99 -12.63
CA ASP A 544 2.16 6.37 -13.19
C ASP A 544 0.80 7.06 -12.94
N ARG A 545 -0.22 6.30 -12.55
CA ARG A 545 -1.60 6.80 -12.32
C ARG A 545 -1.85 7.27 -10.88
N PHE A 546 -0.94 6.97 -9.94
CA PHE A 546 -1.05 7.39 -8.55
C PHE A 546 -0.70 8.87 -8.38
N ASN A 547 -1.13 9.49 -7.27
CA ASN A 547 -0.65 10.82 -6.92
C ASN A 547 0.87 10.75 -6.72
N ARG A 548 1.62 11.55 -7.49
CA ARG A 548 3.08 11.57 -7.47
C ARG A 548 3.58 12.95 -7.06
N ILE A 549 4.32 12.98 -5.97
CA ILE A 549 4.93 14.19 -5.43
C ILE A 549 6.36 14.24 -5.98
N GLU A 550 6.60 15.20 -6.86
CA GLU A 550 7.90 15.42 -7.50
C GLU A 550 8.80 16.32 -6.64
N LEU A 551 10.10 16.20 -6.84
CA LEU A 551 11.12 17.07 -6.25
C LEU A 551 11.01 18.49 -6.83
N ASP A 552 11.46 19.50 -6.06
CA ASP A 552 11.45 20.88 -6.56
C ASP A 552 12.63 21.08 -7.51
N ASP A 553 12.35 21.02 -8.82
CA ASP A 553 13.35 21.12 -9.88
C ASP A 553 13.13 22.37 -10.75
N PRO A 554 13.36 23.60 -10.22
CA PRO A 554 13.07 24.84 -10.93
C PRO A 554 13.92 25.05 -12.19
N ASP A 555 15.09 24.40 -12.26
CA ASP A 555 16.02 24.45 -13.38
C ASP A 555 15.91 23.24 -14.33
N PHE A 556 14.95 22.33 -14.09
CA PHE A 556 14.74 21.11 -14.89
C PHE A 556 15.96 20.19 -15.02
N ARG A 557 16.85 20.17 -14.02
CA ARG A 557 18.08 19.36 -14.02
C ARG A 557 17.79 17.89 -13.77
N LEU A 558 16.78 17.59 -12.94
CA LEU A 558 16.40 16.24 -12.55
C LEU A 558 15.59 15.53 -13.66
N VAL A 559 14.98 16.30 -14.57
CA VAL A 559 14.24 15.79 -15.73
C VAL A 559 15.08 14.84 -16.61
N ALA A 560 16.38 15.12 -16.73
CA ALA A 560 17.31 14.33 -17.55
C ALA A 560 17.96 13.14 -16.80
N LEU A 561 17.68 12.97 -15.50
CA LEU A 561 18.18 11.83 -14.73
C LEU A 561 17.35 10.57 -15.01
N PRO A 562 17.99 9.38 -14.97
CA PRO A 562 17.28 8.12 -15.08
C PRO A 562 16.41 7.90 -13.84
N THR A 563 15.17 7.45 -14.06
CA THR A 563 14.17 7.22 -13.02
C THR A 563 14.00 5.74 -12.73
N PHE A 564 13.83 5.42 -11.46
CA PHE A 564 13.63 4.06 -11.00
C PHE A 564 12.44 3.98 -10.05
N TRP A 565 11.78 2.84 -10.02
CA TRP A 565 10.92 2.46 -8.91
C TRP A 565 11.76 1.79 -7.84
N GLY A 566 11.71 2.31 -6.63
CA GLY A 566 12.36 1.72 -5.48
C GLY A 566 11.37 0.91 -4.64
N GLU A 567 11.80 -0.27 -4.25
CA GLU A 567 11.26 -0.96 -3.10
C GLU A 567 12.28 -0.78 -1.98
N GLU A 568 11.86 -0.14 -0.90
CA GLU A 568 12.64 -0.17 0.33
C GLU A 568 12.84 -1.63 0.70
N THR A 569 14.08 -2.09 0.61
CA THR A 569 14.47 -3.26 1.36
C THR A 569 14.50 -2.81 2.80
N ASP A 570 13.76 -3.45 3.69
CA ASP A 570 14.10 -3.36 5.11
C ASP A 570 15.58 -3.71 5.20
N ASP A 571 16.45 -2.72 5.44
CA ASP A 571 17.91 -2.86 5.34
C ASP A 571 18.41 -4.07 6.14
N GLY A 572 17.71 -4.39 7.23
CA GLY A 572 17.93 -5.59 8.04
C GLY A 572 17.53 -6.90 7.38
N VAL A 573 16.41 -6.99 6.64
CA VAL A 573 15.94 -8.23 6.02
C VAL A 573 16.79 -8.62 4.81
N ALA A 574 17.10 -7.67 3.92
CA ALA A 574 17.95 -7.97 2.77
C ALA A 574 19.38 -8.34 3.20
N ALA A 575 19.94 -7.61 4.17
CA ALA A 575 21.23 -7.95 4.77
C ALA A 575 21.19 -9.33 5.47
N PHE A 576 20.10 -9.64 6.18
CA PHE A 576 19.90 -10.95 6.79
C PHE A 576 19.91 -12.07 5.76
N LEU A 577 19.11 -11.96 4.70
CA LEU A 577 19.04 -12.98 3.67
C LEU A 577 20.37 -13.14 2.91
N ALA A 578 21.09 -12.04 2.68
CA ALA A 578 22.43 -12.10 2.08
C ALA A 578 23.45 -12.79 3.00
N ASP A 579 23.43 -12.48 4.30
CA ASP A 579 24.28 -13.15 5.30
C ASP A 579 23.94 -14.63 5.42
N LEU A 580 22.64 -15.01 5.43
CA LEU A 580 22.22 -16.40 5.39
C LEU A 580 22.74 -17.13 4.15
N ALA A 581 22.61 -16.51 2.97
CA ALA A 581 23.13 -17.08 1.73
C ALA A 581 24.65 -17.30 1.80
N GLN A 582 25.39 -16.32 2.34
CA GLN A 582 26.83 -16.41 2.50
C GLN A 582 27.23 -17.52 3.50
N ARG A 583 26.55 -17.60 4.64
CA ARG A 583 26.78 -18.63 5.67
C ARG A 583 26.46 -20.02 5.13
N ALA A 584 25.33 -20.17 4.45
CA ALA A 584 24.95 -21.44 3.84
C ALA A 584 25.99 -21.87 2.80
N ALA A 585 26.39 -20.97 1.90
CA ALA A 585 27.41 -21.26 0.89
C ALA A 585 28.79 -21.59 1.51
N ALA A 586 29.17 -20.91 2.60
CA ALA A 586 30.42 -21.19 3.31
C ALA A 586 30.38 -22.56 4.00
N ALA A 587 29.27 -22.90 4.67
CA ALA A 587 29.09 -24.19 5.32
C ALA A 587 29.04 -25.34 4.30
N GLU A 588 28.35 -25.17 3.18
CA GLU A 588 28.34 -26.16 2.08
C GLU A 588 29.75 -26.45 1.56
N LYS A 589 30.59 -25.41 1.37
CA LYS A 589 32.00 -25.59 0.97
C LYS A 589 32.81 -26.38 1.98
N LEU A 590 32.48 -26.26 3.27
CA LEU A 590 33.12 -26.97 4.37
C LEU A 590 32.45 -28.33 4.66
N SER A 591 31.45 -28.75 3.86
CA SER A 591 30.65 -29.95 4.11
C SER A 591 29.98 -29.96 5.49
N GLN A 592 29.68 -28.78 6.04
CA GLN A 592 28.97 -28.61 7.30
C GLN A 592 27.47 -28.62 7.05
N SER A 593 26.73 -29.41 7.83
CA SER A 593 25.26 -29.51 7.74
C SER A 593 24.53 -28.62 8.74
N ALA A 594 25.23 -28.11 9.76
CA ALA A 594 24.68 -27.26 10.80
C ALA A 594 25.62 -26.09 11.13
N ILE A 595 25.04 -24.97 11.58
CA ILE A 595 25.76 -23.77 12.03
C ILE A 595 25.30 -23.40 13.44
N THR A 596 26.23 -22.96 14.28
CA THR A 596 25.95 -22.49 15.64
C THR A 596 25.54 -21.02 15.64
N GLY A 597 24.39 -20.71 16.24
CA GLY A 597 23.94 -19.36 16.56
C GLY A 597 24.24 -18.97 18.02
N SER A 598 23.57 -17.94 18.52
CA SER A 598 23.64 -17.54 19.92
C SER A 598 23.00 -18.58 20.85
N GLU A 599 23.35 -18.53 22.14
CA GLU A 599 22.75 -19.36 23.21
C GLU A 599 22.76 -20.88 22.96
N GLY A 600 23.73 -21.37 22.17
CA GLY A 600 23.87 -22.80 21.86
C GLY A 600 22.81 -23.34 20.91
N ARG A 601 22.04 -22.48 20.25
CA ARG A 601 21.06 -22.86 19.24
C ARG A 601 21.75 -23.20 17.92
N LEU A 602 21.31 -24.27 17.26
CA LEU A 602 21.88 -24.77 16.01
C LEU A 602 20.91 -24.54 14.86
N PHE A 603 21.42 -24.25 13.67
CA PHE A 603 20.62 -24.00 12.46
C PHE A 603 21.02 -24.93 11.34
N PHE A 604 20.03 -25.44 10.60
CA PHE A 604 20.25 -26.37 9.51
C PHE A 604 20.64 -25.64 8.22
N VAL A 605 21.76 -26.02 7.61
CA VAL A 605 22.32 -25.29 6.45
C VAL A 605 21.37 -25.28 5.24
N PRO A 606 20.75 -26.40 4.83
CA PRO A 606 19.75 -26.39 3.75
C PRO A 606 18.55 -25.49 4.04
N GLU A 607 18.19 -25.30 5.32
CA GLU A 607 17.11 -24.40 5.70
C GLU A 607 17.48 -22.93 5.46
N LEU A 608 18.70 -22.53 5.82
CA LEU A 608 19.21 -21.17 5.59
C LEU A 608 19.32 -20.85 4.10
N ARG A 609 19.72 -21.84 3.30
CA ARG A 609 19.70 -21.74 1.83
C ARG A 609 18.27 -21.56 1.34
N ALA A 610 17.34 -22.43 1.72
CA ALA A 610 15.95 -22.37 1.28
C ALA A 610 15.30 -21.00 1.57
N LEU A 611 15.64 -20.39 2.72
CA LEU A 611 15.14 -19.06 3.09
C LEU A 611 15.75 -17.93 2.24
N SER A 612 16.97 -18.09 1.72
CA SER A 612 17.74 -17.01 1.07
C SER A 612 17.77 -17.04 -0.46
N VAL A 613 17.30 -18.11 -1.10
CA VAL A 613 17.31 -18.26 -2.57
C VAL A 613 16.27 -17.42 -3.32
N GLY A 614 15.37 -16.73 -2.61
CA GLY A 614 14.35 -15.86 -3.20
C GLY A 614 13.21 -16.64 -3.84
N ARG A 615 12.70 -16.16 -4.99
CA ARG A 615 11.57 -16.80 -5.70
C ARG A 615 11.97 -18.20 -6.19
N PHE A 616 11.19 -19.21 -5.80
CA PHE A 616 11.46 -20.64 -6.06
C PHE A 616 10.40 -21.35 -6.93
N TRP A 617 9.49 -20.61 -7.53
CA TRP A 617 8.46 -21.12 -8.44
C TRP A 617 8.56 -20.46 -9.83
N GLY A 618 7.85 -21.01 -10.81
CA GLY A 618 7.90 -20.55 -12.20
C GLY A 618 9.30 -20.73 -12.80
N GLU A 619 9.70 -19.80 -13.67
CA GLU A 619 10.99 -19.88 -14.38
C GLU A 619 12.22 -19.87 -13.45
N GLN A 620 12.10 -19.32 -12.23
CA GLN A 620 13.21 -19.28 -11.27
C GLN A 620 13.43 -20.62 -10.57
N ALA A 621 12.41 -21.50 -10.53
CA ALA A 621 12.47 -22.77 -9.81
C ALA A 621 13.65 -23.64 -10.25
N VAL A 622 13.91 -23.72 -11.56
CA VAL A 622 14.99 -24.52 -12.15
C VAL A 622 16.37 -24.09 -11.65
N ARG A 623 16.54 -22.81 -11.28
CA ARG A 623 17.84 -22.28 -10.81
C ARG A 623 18.10 -22.58 -9.34
N VAL A 624 17.05 -22.63 -8.53
CA VAL A 624 17.16 -22.68 -7.06
C VAL A 624 16.77 -24.03 -6.47
N SER A 625 16.05 -24.87 -7.21
CA SER A 625 15.70 -26.22 -6.77
C SER A 625 16.91 -27.15 -6.76
N ARG A 626 16.99 -28.03 -5.76
CA ARG A 626 17.92 -29.16 -5.68
C ARG A 626 17.41 -30.40 -6.42
N SER A 627 16.26 -30.31 -7.09
CA SER A 627 15.74 -31.44 -7.85
C SER A 627 16.74 -31.89 -8.92
N SER A 628 16.96 -33.19 -8.99
CA SER A 628 17.75 -33.81 -10.06
C SER A 628 17.11 -33.68 -11.45
N LYS A 629 15.83 -33.28 -11.51
CA LYS A 629 15.03 -33.17 -12.74
C LYS A 629 14.41 -31.79 -12.87
N PRO A 630 14.84 -30.94 -13.83
CA PRO A 630 14.34 -29.58 -14.00
C PRO A 630 12.81 -29.47 -14.10
N GLU A 631 12.15 -30.44 -14.72
CA GLU A 631 10.69 -30.49 -14.86
C GLU A 631 9.94 -30.66 -13.53
N ASN A 632 10.62 -31.13 -12.48
CA ASN A 632 10.08 -31.26 -11.13
C ASN A 632 10.60 -30.17 -10.19
N ALA A 633 11.24 -29.11 -10.71
CA ALA A 633 11.80 -28.05 -9.89
C ALA A 633 10.70 -27.18 -9.26
N ASP A 634 9.63 -26.89 -10.00
CA ASP A 634 8.54 -26.01 -9.56
C ASP A 634 7.53 -26.77 -8.68
N PRO A 635 7.31 -26.34 -7.41
CA PRO A 635 6.31 -26.96 -6.54
C PRO A 635 4.86 -26.71 -6.95
N LEU A 636 4.56 -25.57 -7.59
CA LEU A 636 3.18 -25.12 -7.81
C LEU A 636 2.34 -26.15 -8.59
N PRO A 637 2.78 -26.67 -9.75
CA PRO A 637 1.95 -27.55 -10.56
C PRO A 637 1.60 -28.86 -9.86
N ALA A 638 2.48 -29.39 -9.01
CA ALA A 638 2.24 -30.65 -8.32
C ALA A 638 1.31 -30.51 -7.11
N ILE A 639 1.35 -29.36 -6.42
CA ILE A 639 0.45 -29.07 -5.30
C ILE A 639 -0.97 -28.82 -5.81
N VAL A 640 -1.12 -28.00 -6.86
CA VAL A 640 -2.43 -27.74 -7.49
C VAL A 640 -3.04 -29.03 -8.04
N ASP A 641 -2.24 -29.84 -8.73
CA ASP A 641 -2.69 -31.14 -9.26
C ASP A 641 -3.17 -32.08 -8.15
N PHE A 642 -2.48 -32.12 -7.01
CA PHE A 642 -2.90 -32.93 -5.87
C PHE A 642 -4.20 -32.40 -5.23
N ASN A 643 -4.34 -31.09 -5.11
CA ASN A 643 -5.56 -30.44 -4.63
C ASN A 643 -6.76 -30.75 -5.53
N ASP A 644 -6.58 -30.69 -6.85
CA ASP A 644 -7.63 -30.97 -7.82
C ASP A 644 -8.07 -32.43 -7.76
N GLN A 645 -7.12 -33.37 -7.62
CA GLN A 645 -7.45 -34.77 -7.40
C GLN A 645 -8.29 -34.97 -6.13
N LEU A 646 -7.86 -34.42 -4.98
CA LEU A 646 -8.59 -34.51 -3.72
C LEU A 646 -9.99 -33.89 -3.82
N ARG A 647 -10.09 -32.71 -4.43
CA ARG A 647 -11.37 -32.01 -4.64
C ARG A 647 -12.32 -32.82 -5.50
N ALA A 648 -11.83 -33.48 -6.56
CA ALA A 648 -12.64 -34.36 -7.40
C ALA A 648 -13.22 -35.55 -6.62
N ALA A 649 -12.52 -36.01 -5.58
CA ALA A 649 -13.01 -37.04 -4.65
C ALA A 649 -13.83 -36.49 -3.47
N GLY A 650 -14.11 -35.18 -3.43
CA GLY A 650 -14.84 -34.54 -2.33
C GLY A 650 -14.03 -34.46 -1.02
N ILE A 651 -12.70 -34.40 -1.13
CA ILE A 651 -11.76 -34.33 -0.01
C ILE A 651 -11.10 -32.94 0.01
N GLU A 652 -11.05 -32.31 1.18
CA GLU A 652 -10.38 -31.02 1.37
C GLU A 652 -8.86 -31.21 1.54
N LEU A 653 -8.07 -30.26 1.03
CA LEU A 653 -6.62 -30.18 1.29
C LEU A 653 -6.30 -28.95 2.13
N LEU A 654 -5.57 -29.17 3.23
CA LEU A 654 -4.93 -28.11 4.01
C LEU A 654 -3.41 -28.32 3.99
N VAL A 655 -2.69 -27.41 3.34
CA VAL A 655 -1.22 -27.40 3.32
C VAL A 655 -0.73 -26.64 4.54
N VAL A 656 0.19 -27.24 5.31
CA VAL A 656 0.73 -26.67 6.55
C VAL A 656 2.26 -26.67 6.49
N PRO A 657 2.88 -25.65 5.86
CA PRO A 657 4.33 -25.53 5.84
C PRO A 657 4.86 -25.17 7.23
N VAL A 658 5.78 -25.97 7.76
CA VAL A 658 6.52 -25.62 8.98
C VAL A 658 7.57 -24.58 8.61
N PRO A 659 7.56 -23.37 9.23
CA PRO A 659 8.44 -22.28 8.83
C PRO A 659 9.89 -22.54 9.22
N ALA A 660 10.81 -21.71 8.72
CA ALA A 660 12.22 -21.77 9.11
C ALA A 660 12.39 -21.40 10.58
N LYS A 661 13.23 -22.14 11.30
CA LYS A 661 13.68 -21.74 12.64
C LYS A 661 14.38 -20.38 12.58
N ALA A 662 15.17 -20.15 11.55
CA ALA A 662 15.83 -18.86 11.29
C ALA A 662 14.84 -17.71 11.00
N ALA A 663 13.61 -17.99 10.56
CA ALA A 663 12.58 -16.97 10.35
C ALA A 663 11.79 -16.65 11.64
N VAL A 664 11.71 -17.61 12.57
CA VAL A 664 11.08 -17.39 13.90
C VAL A 664 12.05 -16.67 14.85
N GLU A 665 13.33 -17.04 14.81
CA GLU A 665 14.36 -16.55 15.75
C GLU A 665 15.58 -15.93 15.02
N PRO A 666 15.40 -14.92 14.14
CA PRO A 666 16.50 -14.37 13.34
C PRO A 666 17.61 -13.69 14.17
N GLN A 667 17.26 -13.20 15.37
CA GLN A 667 18.20 -12.55 16.28
C GLN A 667 19.32 -13.48 16.76
N ASP A 668 19.12 -14.80 16.67
CA ASP A 668 20.11 -15.78 17.12
C ASP A 668 21.20 -16.07 16.08
N LEU A 669 21.00 -15.59 14.84
CA LEU A 669 22.02 -15.66 13.79
C LEU A 669 22.76 -14.33 13.62
N ILE A 670 22.06 -13.20 13.78
CA ILE A 670 22.63 -11.86 13.62
C ILE A 670 22.19 -10.96 14.78
N ALA A 671 23.17 -10.47 15.55
CA ALA A 671 22.95 -9.49 16.60
C ALA A 671 22.42 -8.16 16.02
N GLY A 672 21.39 -7.59 16.65
CA GLY A 672 20.85 -6.27 16.27
C GLY A 672 19.73 -6.30 15.22
N ILE A 673 19.35 -7.48 14.69
CA ILE A 673 18.11 -7.60 13.92
C ILE A 673 16.91 -7.41 14.85
N LYS A 674 16.00 -6.51 14.48
CA LYS A 674 14.71 -6.38 15.15
C LYS A 674 13.94 -7.68 14.99
N ALA A 675 13.72 -8.35 16.11
CA ALA A 675 12.87 -9.53 16.17
C ALA A 675 11.68 -9.19 17.07
N GLY A 676 10.46 -9.34 16.57
CA GLY A 676 9.19 -9.07 17.26
C GLY A 676 8.01 -9.45 16.38
N ALA A 677 6.78 -9.52 16.91
CA ALA A 677 5.60 -9.79 16.07
C ALA A 677 5.45 -8.73 14.96
N ASP A 678 5.78 -7.48 15.27
CA ASP A 678 5.71 -6.34 14.34
C ASP A 678 6.95 -6.18 13.42
N ALA A 679 7.98 -7.02 13.58
CA ALA A 679 9.13 -6.94 12.69
C ALA A 679 8.78 -7.45 11.28
N PRO A 680 9.43 -6.93 10.23
CA PRO A 680 9.23 -7.41 8.87
C PRO A 680 9.47 -8.91 8.74
N ARG A 681 8.71 -9.58 7.87
CA ARG A 681 8.92 -11.00 7.57
C ARG A 681 10.18 -11.18 6.73
N VAL A 682 11.02 -12.14 7.12
CA VAL A 682 12.24 -12.50 6.39
C VAL A 682 11.99 -13.54 5.28
N ASP A 683 10.78 -14.09 5.18
CA ASP A 683 10.41 -15.14 4.24
C ASP A 683 9.41 -14.66 3.17
N SER A 684 9.56 -13.42 2.68
CA SER A 684 8.60 -12.79 1.76
C SER A 684 8.26 -13.65 0.53
N ALA A 685 9.25 -14.34 -0.05
CA ALA A 685 9.03 -15.27 -1.16
C ALA A 685 8.08 -16.43 -0.79
N HIS A 686 8.15 -16.94 0.44
CA HIS A 686 7.26 -18.01 0.92
C HIS A 686 5.84 -17.48 1.11
N ARG A 687 5.69 -16.29 1.71
CA ARG A 687 4.38 -15.63 1.82
C ARG A 687 3.73 -15.42 0.46
N GLU A 688 4.48 -14.89 -0.51
CA GLU A 688 3.99 -14.72 -1.89
C GLU A 688 3.57 -16.06 -2.53
N PHE A 689 4.32 -17.13 -2.27
CA PHE A 689 3.99 -18.46 -2.75
C PHE A 689 2.71 -19.01 -2.10
N TYR A 690 2.49 -18.76 -0.80
CA TYR A 690 1.26 -19.15 -0.11
C TYR A 690 0.05 -18.39 -0.67
N ASP A 691 0.19 -17.08 -0.91
CA ASP A 691 -0.84 -16.28 -1.58
C ASP A 691 -1.15 -16.81 -3.00
N LEU A 692 -0.13 -17.30 -3.71
CA LEU A 692 -0.29 -17.92 -5.02
C LEU A 692 -1.03 -19.27 -4.94
N LEU A 693 -0.75 -20.09 -3.93
CA LEU A 693 -1.48 -21.34 -3.67
C LEU A 693 -2.96 -21.07 -3.37
N GLU A 694 -3.26 -20.10 -2.51
CA GLU A 694 -4.64 -19.68 -2.17
C GLU A 694 -5.39 -19.15 -3.40
N LYS A 695 -4.73 -18.37 -4.27
CA LYS A 695 -5.29 -17.93 -5.56
C LYS A 695 -5.63 -19.09 -6.50
N ASN A 696 -4.93 -20.22 -6.39
CA ASN A 696 -5.22 -21.46 -7.12
C ASN A 696 -6.17 -22.40 -6.34
N GLY A 697 -6.80 -21.92 -5.27
CA GLY A 697 -7.78 -22.65 -4.47
C GLY A 697 -7.18 -23.76 -3.61
N VAL A 698 -5.90 -23.69 -3.26
CA VAL A 698 -5.25 -24.56 -2.27
C VAL A 698 -5.26 -23.85 -0.92
N SER A 699 -5.87 -24.45 0.10
CA SER A 699 -5.87 -23.84 1.43
C SER A 699 -4.51 -24.03 2.13
N VAL A 700 -3.97 -22.95 2.67
CA VAL A 700 -2.67 -22.92 3.36
C VAL A 700 -2.85 -22.38 4.79
N LEU A 701 -2.22 -23.04 5.76
CA LEU A 701 -2.05 -22.52 7.11
C LEU A 701 -0.60 -22.05 7.30
N ASP A 702 -0.41 -20.73 7.29
CA ASP A 702 0.88 -20.10 7.55
C ASP A 702 1.15 -19.98 9.06
N LEU A 703 2.08 -20.79 9.56
CA LEU A 703 2.42 -20.86 10.99
C LEU A 703 3.42 -19.80 11.44
N LEU A 704 4.09 -19.08 10.54
CA LEU A 704 5.15 -18.15 10.93
C LEU A 704 4.66 -17.03 11.85
N PRO A 705 3.52 -16.34 11.59
CA PRO A 705 3.01 -15.31 12.48
C PRO A 705 2.77 -15.84 13.90
N LEU A 706 2.12 -17.00 14.00
CA LEU A 706 1.80 -17.65 15.27
C LEU A 706 3.07 -18.00 16.07
N PHE A 707 4.09 -18.56 15.40
CA PHE A 707 5.34 -18.93 16.08
C PHE A 707 6.15 -17.71 16.53
N ARG A 708 6.12 -16.61 15.78
CA ARG A 708 6.81 -15.37 16.17
C ARG A 708 6.16 -14.71 17.38
N GLU A 709 4.84 -14.81 17.52
CA GLU A 709 4.10 -14.33 18.69
C GLU A 709 4.50 -15.12 19.95
N HIS A 710 4.68 -16.44 19.84
CA HIS A 710 4.91 -17.34 20.98
C HIS A 710 6.39 -17.74 21.21
N ARG A 711 7.34 -17.09 20.53
CA ARG A 711 8.79 -17.37 20.65
C ARG A 711 9.35 -17.27 22.07
N GLY A 712 8.72 -16.44 22.90
CA GLY A 712 9.13 -16.13 24.28
C GLY A 712 8.19 -16.71 25.33
N ASP A 713 7.36 -17.68 24.95
CA ASP A 713 6.42 -18.31 25.88
C ASP A 713 7.17 -18.92 27.09
N PRO A 714 6.63 -18.75 28.32
CA PRO A 714 7.16 -19.44 29.50
C PRO A 714 7.16 -20.97 29.36
N GLU A 715 6.29 -21.52 28.51
CA GLU A 715 6.17 -22.95 28.22
C GLU A 715 7.27 -23.47 27.26
N GLY A 716 8.02 -22.58 26.62
CA GLY A 716 9.17 -22.91 25.76
C GLY A 716 9.11 -22.31 24.35
N SER A 717 10.24 -22.28 23.65
CA SER A 717 10.32 -21.84 22.25
C SER A 717 9.57 -22.81 21.32
N PRO A 718 8.96 -22.34 20.21
CA PRO A 718 8.35 -23.19 19.19
C PRO A 718 9.31 -24.20 18.54
N PHE A 719 10.64 -24.03 18.68
CA PHE A 719 11.64 -24.91 18.10
C PHE A 719 12.59 -25.53 19.12
N CYS A 720 13.06 -26.74 18.81
CA CYS A 720 14.20 -27.36 19.49
C CYS A 720 15.49 -26.57 19.22
N LYS A 721 16.35 -26.42 20.23
CA LYS A 721 17.59 -25.65 20.09
C LYS A 721 18.62 -26.42 19.26
N THR A 722 18.74 -27.72 19.48
CA THR A 722 19.77 -28.61 18.94
C THR A 722 19.27 -29.59 17.87
N ASP A 723 18.01 -29.42 17.42
CA ASP A 723 17.35 -30.29 16.44
C ASP A 723 16.72 -29.46 15.29
N THR A 724 16.51 -30.08 14.12
CA THR A 724 15.84 -29.46 12.97
C THR A 724 14.34 -29.24 13.20
N HIS A 725 13.71 -30.00 14.11
CA HIS A 725 12.27 -29.99 14.29
C HIS A 725 11.78 -28.90 15.26
N TRP A 726 10.48 -28.62 15.17
CA TRP A 726 9.76 -27.87 16.19
C TRP A 726 9.77 -28.58 17.56
N SER A 727 9.57 -27.82 18.63
CA SER A 727 9.42 -28.35 19.99
C SER A 727 8.00 -28.86 20.24
N GLY A 728 7.77 -29.52 21.38
CA GLY A 728 6.41 -29.88 21.83
C GLY A 728 5.46 -28.67 21.92
N ARG A 729 5.97 -27.48 22.26
CA ARG A 729 5.16 -26.24 22.27
C ARG A 729 4.76 -25.81 20.87
N GLY A 730 5.70 -25.84 19.91
CA GLY A 730 5.41 -25.54 18.51
C GLY A 730 4.36 -26.49 17.92
N ILE A 731 4.44 -27.78 18.26
CA ILE A 731 3.45 -28.79 17.88
C ILE A 731 2.07 -28.49 18.46
N ALA A 732 1.99 -28.16 19.76
CA ALA A 732 0.72 -27.85 20.42
C ALA A 732 0.03 -26.64 19.77
N LEU A 733 0.79 -25.56 19.50
CA LEU A 733 0.32 -24.37 18.80
C LEU A 733 -0.18 -24.69 17.39
N ALA A 734 0.60 -25.47 16.62
CA ALA A 734 0.21 -25.87 15.27
C ALA A 734 -1.07 -26.72 15.28
N ALA A 735 -1.20 -27.67 16.21
CA ALA A 735 -2.39 -28.51 16.33
C ALA A 735 -3.65 -27.69 16.67
N GLU A 736 -3.54 -26.71 17.56
CA GLU A 736 -4.63 -25.80 17.89
C GLU A 736 -5.05 -24.95 16.69
N ALA A 737 -4.09 -24.37 15.95
CA ALA A 737 -4.36 -23.58 14.76
C ALA A 737 -5.02 -24.42 13.64
N ILE A 738 -4.55 -25.65 13.42
CA ILE A 738 -5.15 -26.60 12.48
C ILE A 738 -6.59 -26.93 12.91
N ALA A 739 -6.79 -27.29 14.18
CA ALA A 739 -8.12 -27.60 14.71
C ALA A 739 -9.08 -26.41 14.58
N GLY A 740 -8.60 -25.19 14.85
CA GLY A 740 -9.34 -23.95 14.67
C GLY A 740 -9.81 -23.76 13.23
N ARG A 741 -9.01 -24.17 12.24
CA ARG A 741 -9.36 -24.06 10.82
C ARG A 741 -10.45 -25.05 10.36
N VAL A 742 -10.62 -26.16 11.09
CA VAL A 742 -11.51 -27.26 10.68
C VAL A 742 -12.74 -27.40 11.57
N ARG A 743 -12.78 -26.81 12.76
CA ARG A 743 -13.82 -27.04 13.79
C ARG A 743 -15.27 -26.83 13.32
N ASP A 744 -15.48 -25.97 12.32
CA ASP A 744 -16.81 -25.60 11.81
C ASP A 744 -17.28 -26.46 10.64
N ARG A 745 -16.52 -27.50 10.27
CA ARG A 745 -16.88 -28.38 9.14
C ARG A 745 -18.12 -29.22 9.48
N PRO A 746 -19.15 -29.26 8.61
CA PRO A 746 -20.37 -30.02 8.88
C PRO A 746 -20.12 -31.51 9.14
N TRP A 747 -19.18 -32.12 8.42
CA TRP A 747 -18.86 -33.54 8.54
C TRP A 747 -18.25 -33.92 9.90
N LEU A 748 -17.77 -32.97 10.72
CA LEU A 748 -17.27 -33.23 12.07
C LEU A 748 -18.38 -33.46 13.10
N LYS A 749 -19.64 -33.13 12.79
CA LYS A 749 -20.77 -33.30 13.72
C LYS A 749 -21.07 -34.77 14.02
N ASP A 750 -20.87 -35.63 13.02
CA ASP A 750 -21.22 -37.04 13.09
C ASP A 750 -20.02 -37.95 13.44
N VAL A 751 -18.84 -37.36 13.69
CA VAL A 751 -17.63 -38.12 14.06
C VAL A 751 -17.64 -38.36 15.58
N PRO A 752 -17.60 -39.63 16.04
CA PRO A 752 -17.52 -39.93 17.47
C PRO A 752 -16.29 -39.30 18.12
N ARG A 753 -16.48 -38.72 19.31
CA ARG A 753 -15.41 -38.07 20.06
C ARG A 753 -15.11 -38.82 21.36
N THR A 754 -13.84 -38.90 21.68
CA THR A 754 -13.28 -39.43 22.91
C THR A 754 -12.53 -38.33 23.62
N GLU A 755 -12.76 -38.20 24.93
CA GLU A 755 -12.01 -37.27 25.75
C GLU A 755 -10.59 -37.80 25.98
N LEU A 756 -9.59 -36.99 25.60
CA LEU A 756 -8.18 -37.32 25.77
C LEU A 756 -7.55 -36.42 26.82
N THR A 757 -6.78 -37.04 27.71
CA THR A 757 -6.04 -36.35 28.76
C THR A 757 -4.63 -36.02 28.32
N ALA A 758 -3.99 -35.08 29.00
CA ALA A 758 -2.60 -34.76 28.73
C ALA A 758 -1.80 -34.51 30.01
N GLU A 759 -0.54 -34.93 30.00
CA GLU A 759 0.39 -34.83 31.11
C GLU A 759 1.75 -34.32 30.61
N SER A 760 2.28 -33.29 31.27
CA SER A 760 3.58 -32.72 30.93
C SER A 760 4.71 -33.47 31.63
N ARG A 761 5.74 -33.83 30.87
CA ARG A 761 6.94 -34.52 31.38
C ARG A 761 8.23 -33.92 30.82
N PRO A 762 9.29 -33.80 31.63
CA PRO A 762 10.60 -33.43 31.12
C PRO A 762 11.21 -34.60 30.35
N ILE A 763 11.88 -34.29 29.25
CA ILE A 763 12.75 -35.21 28.53
C ILE A 763 14.10 -34.56 28.26
N GLU A 764 15.11 -35.38 28.01
CA GLU A 764 16.41 -34.91 27.52
C GLU A 764 16.67 -35.55 26.15
N ILE A 765 17.02 -34.73 25.16
CA ILE A 765 17.32 -35.19 23.81
C ILE A 765 18.70 -34.73 23.37
N ALA A 766 19.33 -35.51 22.50
CA ALA A 766 20.43 -35.07 21.65
C ALA A 766 19.86 -34.91 20.25
N GLY A 767 19.63 -33.67 19.81
CA GLY A 767 18.99 -33.39 18.52
C GLY A 767 19.85 -33.79 17.32
N ASP A 768 19.23 -33.90 16.15
CA ASP A 768 19.90 -34.27 14.91
C ASP A 768 21.03 -33.29 14.51
N LEU A 769 20.84 -31.98 14.68
CA LEU A 769 21.87 -30.97 14.41
C LEU A 769 23.07 -31.11 15.36
N ALA A 770 22.82 -31.41 16.64
CA ALA A 770 23.91 -31.65 17.59
C ALA A 770 24.74 -32.89 17.20
N ARG A 771 24.08 -33.98 16.76
CA ARG A 771 24.77 -35.18 16.26
C ARG A 771 25.51 -34.93 14.94
N MET A 772 24.99 -34.06 14.07
CA MET A 772 25.68 -33.66 12.85
C MET A 772 26.94 -32.84 13.12
N LEU A 773 26.99 -32.08 14.22
CA LEU A 773 28.18 -31.33 14.63
C LEU A 773 29.21 -32.20 15.36
N ASP A 774 28.77 -33.05 16.28
CA ASP A 774 29.62 -33.98 17.01
C ASP A 774 28.83 -35.27 17.31
N GLU A 775 29.06 -36.30 16.51
CA GLU A 775 28.41 -37.60 16.66
C GLU A 775 28.84 -38.31 17.95
N ASN A 776 30.06 -38.06 18.42
CA ASN A 776 30.63 -38.77 19.58
C ASN A 776 30.15 -38.17 20.90
N ASN A 777 29.96 -36.85 20.95
CA ASN A 777 29.52 -36.15 22.16
C ASN A 777 28.52 -35.03 21.83
N PRO A 778 27.32 -35.36 21.32
CA PRO A 778 26.35 -34.35 20.92
C PRO A 778 25.83 -33.57 22.12
N ALA A 779 25.72 -32.25 21.96
CA ALA A 779 25.06 -31.39 22.92
C ALA A 779 23.63 -31.88 23.20
N ARG A 780 23.25 -31.89 24.48
CA ARG A 780 21.92 -32.30 24.93
C ARG A 780 21.08 -31.10 25.32
N GLU A 781 19.79 -31.20 25.09
CA GLU A 781 18.80 -30.22 25.52
C GLU A 781 17.70 -30.87 26.34
N LYS A 782 17.19 -30.14 27.34
CA LYS A 782 16.04 -30.54 28.14
C LYS A 782 14.80 -29.83 27.63
N LEU A 783 13.74 -30.59 27.41
CA LEU A 783 12.46 -30.11 26.90
C LEU A 783 11.34 -30.57 27.81
N THR A 784 10.26 -29.81 27.85
CA THR A 784 8.98 -30.26 28.43
C THR A 784 8.09 -30.71 27.29
N LEU A 785 7.65 -31.96 27.31
CA LEU A 785 6.65 -32.48 26.37
C LEU A 785 5.31 -32.67 27.06
N THR A 786 4.24 -32.29 26.38
CA THR A 786 2.88 -32.62 26.80
C THR A 786 2.45 -33.90 26.09
N ALA A 787 2.51 -35.03 26.80
CA ALA A 787 2.01 -36.29 26.28
C ALA A 787 0.48 -36.30 26.33
N VAL A 788 -0.15 -36.85 25.30
CA VAL A 788 -1.59 -36.99 25.12
C VAL A 788 -1.93 -38.48 25.07
N GLY A 789 -3.00 -38.87 25.76
CA GLY A 789 -3.45 -40.25 25.78
C GLY A 789 -4.74 -40.47 26.54
N MET A 790 -5.15 -41.73 26.59
CA MET A 790 -6.24 -42.20 27.45
C MET A 790 -5.68 -42.65 28.79
N LYS A 791 -6.38 -42.31 29.88
CA LYS A 791 -5.97 -42.74 31.22
C LYS A 791 -6.50 -44.14 31.49
N SER A 792 -5.60 -45.12 31.59
CA SER A 792 -5.90 -46.53 31.84
C SER A 792 -5.01 -47.04 32.96
N GLY A 793 -5.59 -47.56 34.05
CA GLY A 793 -4.81 -48.09 35.18
C GLY A 793 -3.88 -47.10 35.90
N GLY A 794 -4.05 -45.78 35.69
CA GLY A 794 -3.19 -44.74 36.26
C GLY A 794 -2.05 -44.28 35.34
N GLU A 795 -1.80 -44.97 34.22
CA GLU A 795 -0.83 -44.57 33.20
C GLU A 795 -1.53 -43.94 31.99
N LEU A 796 -0.80 -43.09 31.27
CA LEU A 796 -1.27 -42.42 30.06
C LEU A 796 -0.89 -43.27 28.83
N GLU A 797 -1.88 -43.91 28.22
CA GLU A 797 -1.70 -44.71 27.00
C GLU A 797 -1.79 -43.83 25.74
N PRO A 798 -0.75 -43.76 24.89
CA PRO A 798 -0.77 -42.95 23.66
C PRO A 798 -1.86 -43.37 22.67
N VAL A 799 -2.39 -42.41 21.93
CA VAL A 799 -3.42 -42.65 20.92
C VAL A 799 -2.77 -43.13 19.61
N ALA A 800 -3.08 -44.36 19.19
CA ALA A 800 -2.61 -44.87 17.91
C ALA A 800 -3.36 -44.21 16.73
N PRO A 801 -2.67 -43.88 15.61
CA PRO A 801 -3.35 -43.41 14.41
C PRO A 801 -4.38 -44.42 13.90
N SER A 802 -5.52 -43.93 13.39
CA SER A 802 -6.62 -44.76 12.91
C SER A 802 -6.78 -44.67 11.40
N ARG A 803 -6.72 -45.81 10.71
CA ARG A 803 -6.93 -45.88 9.25
C ARG A 803 -8.36 -45.54 8.84
N ASP A 804 -9.33 -45.63 9.73
CA ASP A 804 -10.73 -45.28 9.48
C ASP A 804 -11.04 -43.80 9.76
N SER A 805 -10.07 -43.03 10.26
CA SER A 805 -10.26 -41.62 10.58
C SER A 805 -10.68 -40.81 9.35
N PRO A 806 -11.61 -39.84 9.46
CA PRO A 806 -11.95 -38.95 8.36
C PRO A 806 -10.84 -37.94 8.04
N VAL A 807 -9.83 -37.81 8.91
CA VAL A 807 -8.71 -36.87 8.73
C VAL A 807 -7.43 -37.66 8.53
N LEU A 808 -6.74 -37.40 7.41
CA LEU A 808 -5.40 -37.91 7.14
C LEU A 808 -4.37 -36.81 7.38
N LEU A 809 -3.45 -37.02 8.32
CA LEU A 809 -2.22 -36.25 8.43
C LEU A 809 -1.13 -36.92 7.60
N MET A 810 -0.50 -36.19 6.69
CA MET A 810 0.62 -36.68 5.90
C MET A 810 1.76 -35.67 5.85
N GLY A 811 3.00 -36.13 5.73
CA GLY A 811 4.13 -35.22 5.83
C GLY A 811 5.51 -35.85 5.88
N ASP A 812 6.49 -35.02 6.24
CA ASP A 812 7.86 -35.43 6.55
C ASP A 812 8.00 -35.79 8.05
N SER A 813 9.24 -35.84 8.54
CA SER A 813 9.56 -36.14 9.93
C SER A 813 8.95 -35.18 10.96
N HIS A 814 8.46 -34.00 10.59
CA HIS A 814 7.69 -33.11 11.48
C HIS A 814 6.36 -33.73 11.93
N THR A 815 5.82 -34.67 11.16
CA THR A 815 4.63 -35.44 11.57
C THR A 815 4.96 -36.63 12.48
N LEU A 816 6.25 -36.96 12.64
CA LEU A 816 6.74 -38.13 13.37
C LEU A 816 7.48 -37.76 14.67
N ILE A 817 8.09 -36.58 14.74
CA ILE A 817 8.80 -36.10 15.93
C ILE A 817 7.90 -36.15 17.18
N PHE A 818 8.42 -36.74 18.26
CA PHE A 818 7.72 -37.02 19.53
C PHE A 818 6.49 -37.95 19.48
N HIS A 819 6.16 -38.48 18.30
CA HIS A 819 5.15 -39.53 18.11
C HIS A 819 5.81 -40.90 17.88
N ASP A 820 6.81 -40.94 17.00
CA ASP A 820 7.63 -42.11 16.72
C ASP A 820 8.75 -42.24 17.78
N PRO A 821 8.86 -43.39 18.47
CA PRO A 821 9.88 -43.60 19.51
C PRO A 821 11.32 -43.38 19.04
N ALA A 822 11.60 -43.62 17.76
CA ALA A 822 12.94 -43.38 17.22
C ALA A 822 13.24 -41.88 17.02
N LEU A 823 12.22 -41.03 17.14
CA LEU A 823 12.28 -39.57 17.24
C LEU A 823 11.83 -39.11 18.64
N PHE A 824 12.48 -39.70 19.64
CA PHE A 824 12.56 -39.31 21.06
C PHE A 824 11.39 -39.66 21.99
N ALA A 825 10.14 -39.73 21.51
CA ALA A 825 9.00 -39.96 22.41
C ALA A 825 7.83 -40.68 21.74
N ARG A 826 6.78 -40.95 22.53
CA ARG A 826 5.45 -41.37 22.06
C ARG A 826 4.40 -40.44 22.64
N GLY A 827 3.32 -40.23 21.90
CA GLY A 827 2.13 -39.54 22.39
C GLY A 827 2.26 -38.03 22.52
N ALA A 828 3.32 -37.39 22.00
CA ALA A 828 3.54 -35.95 22.15
C ALA A 828 3.78 -35.24 20.81
N GLY A 829 3.53 -35.91 19.69
CA GLY A 829 3.69 -35.35 18.35
C GLY A 829 2.40 -34.72 17.82
N LEU A 830 2.48 -34.19 16.59
CA LEU A 830 1.34 -33.55 15.92
C LEU A 830 0.09 -34.44 15.82
N PRO A 831 0.18 -35.75 15.49
CA PRO A 831 -0.99 -36.62 15.45
C PRO A 831 -1.71 -36.69 16.81
N ASP A 832 -0.95 -36.70 17.90
CA ASP A 832 -1.45 -36.85 19.27
C ASP A 832 -2.18 -35.57 19.73
N HIS A 833 -1.56 -34.41 19.50
CA HIS A 833 -2.18 -33.13 19.80
C HIS A 833 -3.42 -32.85 18.94
N LEU A 834 -3.39 -33.21 17.64
CA LEU A 834 -4.59 -33.14 16.80
C LEU A 834 -5.69 -34.07 17.31
N ALA A 835 -5.35 -35.28 17.75
CA ALA A 835 -6.33 -36.18 18.32
C ALA A 835 -7.02 -35.56 19.53
N ARG A 836 -6.29 -34.88 20.41
CA ARG A 836 -6.85 -34.16 21.56
C ARG A 836 -7.77 -33.02 21.14
N GLN A 837 -7.34 -32.21 20.17
CA GLN A 837 -8.11 -31.03 19.74
C GLN A 837 -9.39 -31.41 18.98
N LEU A 838 -9.35 -32.48 18.18
CA LEU A 838 -10.47 -32.97 17.38
C LEU A 838 -11.38 -33.93 18.17
N GLY A 839 -10.84 -34.57 19.21
CA GLY A 839 -11.50 -35.61 19.99
C GLY A 839 -11.46 -37.00 19.35
N PHE A 840 -10.64 -37.25 18.34
CA PHE A 840 -10.50 -38.59 17.73
C PHE A 840 -9.14 -38.75 17.06
N ALA A 841 -8.65 -39.99 16.95
CA ALA A 841 -7.37 -40.28 16.31
C ALA A 841 -7.37 -39.89 14.82
N VAL A 842 -6.29 -39.29 14.34
CA VAL A 842 -6.06 -39.03 12.90
C VAL A 842 -5.45 -40.25 12.22
N ASP A 843 -5.64 -40.42 10.91
CA ASP A 843 -4.79 -41.29 10.08
C ASP A 843 -3.43 -40.61 9.86
N LEU A 844 -2.37 -41.38 9.65
CA LEU A 844 -1.00 -40.88 9.53
C LEU A 844 -0.23 -41.51 8.37
N ILE A 845 0.40 -40.67 7.54
CA ILE A 845 1.49 -41.01 6.60
C ILE A 845 2.66 -40.07 6.85
N GLY A 846 3.54 -40.43 7.77
CA GLY A 846 4.81 -39.72 7.94
C GLY A 846 5.95 -40.49 7.27
N VAL A 847 6.81 -39.77 6.54
CA VAL A 847 8.04 -40.34 5.98
C VAL A 847 9.26 -39.65 6.55
N ARG A 848 10.29 -40.43 6.91
CA ARG A 848 11.61 -39.89 7.27
C ARG A 848 12.34 -39.57 5.96
N GLY A 849 12.35 -38.31 5.56
CA GLY A 849 12.89 -37.86 4.27
C GLY A 849 12.06 -36.72 3.69
N SER A 850 11.86 -36.72 2.37
CA SER A 850 11.16 -35.63 1.67
C SER A 850 9.64 -35.67 1.84
N GLY A 851 9.08 -34.61 2.42
CA GLY A 851 7.64 -34.38 2.55
C GLY A 851 6.92 -34.06 1.22
N ALA A 852 7.67 -33.78 0.16
CA ALA A 852 7.15 -33.41 -1.16
C ALA A 852 6.58 -34.61 -1.97
N THR A 853 7.42 -35.29 -2.75
CA THR A 853 6.95 -36.35 -3.66
C THR A 853 6.80 -37.71 -2.97
N THR A 854 7.70 -38.06 -2.05
CA THR A 854 7.72 -39.39 -1.42
C THR A 854 6.47 -39.68 -0.62
N THR A 855 5.99 -38.71 0.18
CA THR A 855 4.81 -38.91 1.03
C THR A 855 3.52 -39.13 0.20
N ARG A 856 3.43 -38.49 -0.98
CA ARG A 856 2.33 -38.74 -1.94
C ARG A 856 2.46 -40.08 -2.67
N ILE A 857 3.68 -40.58 -2.89
CA ILE A 857 3.90 -41.95 -3.41
C ILE A 857 3.46 -42.98 -2.38
N GLU A 858 3.79 -42.79 -1.10
CA GLU A 858 3.31 -43.69 -0.03
C GLU A 858 1.79 -43.68 0.07
N LEU A 859 1.16 -42.51 -0.10
CA LEU A 859 -0.29 -42.42 -0.19
C LEU A 859 -0.84 -43.19 -1.40
N LEU A 860 -0.28 -43.02 -2.61
CA LEU A 860 -0.66 -43.80 -3.80
C LEU A 860 -0.48 -45.32 -3.61
N ARG A 861 0.49 -45.75 -2.80
CA ARG A 861 0.70 -47.18 -2.49
C ARG A 861 -0.38 -47.74 -1.59
N ARG A 862 -1.13 -46.89 -0.87
CA ARG A 862 -2.28 -47.34 -0.10
C ARG A 862 -3.42 -47.72 -1.06
N LYS A 863 -3.87 -48.97 -0.96
CA LYS A 863 -4.90 -49.54 -1.86
C LYS A 863 -6.33 -49.08 -1.55
N ASP A 864 -6.52 -48.32 -0.47
CA ASP A 864 -7.82 -47.84 0.01
C ASP A 864 -8.29 -46.56 -0.70
N ASN A 865 -7.49 -45.97 -1.61
CA ASN A 865 -7.87 -44.81 -2.44
C ASN A 865 -8.53 -43.67 -1.64
N LEU A 866 -8.03 -43.40 -0.42
CA LEU A 866 -8.57 -42.39 0.50
C LEU A 866 -10.05 -42.61 0.93
N GLN A 867 -10.52 -43.86 0.93
CA GLN A 867 -11.88 -44.18 1.35
C GLN A 867 -12.18 -43.63 2.76
N GLY A 868 -13.32 -42.96 2.89
CA GLY A 868 -13.81 -42.37 4.14
C GLY A 868 -13.14 -41.05 4.56
N LYS A 869 -12.08 -40.62 3.87
CA LYS A 869 -11.41 -39.35 4.16
C LYS A 869 -12.27 -38.16 3.75
N LYS A 870 -12.22 -37.10 4.55
CA LYS A 870 -12.86 -35.80 4.32
C LYS A 870 -11.84 -34.67 4.24
N LEU A 871 -10.70 -34.83 4.92
CA LEU A 871 -9.63 -33.84 4.95
C LEU A 871 -8.26 -34.53 4.90
N VAL A 872 -7.37 -33.97 4.09
CA VAL A 872 -5.94 -34.24 4.10
C VAL A 872 -5.21 -33.01 4.63
N ILE A 873 -4.49 -33.18 5.74
CA ILE A 873 -3.55 -32.20 6.28
C ILE A 873 -2.17 -32.59 5.79
N TRP A 874 -1.56 -31.75 4.96
CA TRP A 874 -0.23 -32.01 4.40
C TRP A 874 0.80 -31.09 5.07
N CYS A 875 1.53 -31.63 6.06
CA CYS A 875 2.45 -30.88 6.90
C CYS A 875 3.91 -31.28 6.64
N PHE A 876 4.74 -30.31 6.28
CA PHE A 876 6.14 -30.55 5.94
C PHE A 876 6.97 -29.29 6.13
N SER A 877 8.28 -29.42 6.26
CA SER A 877 9.18 -28.27 6.34
C SER A 877 9.16 -27.44 5.07
N PHE A 878 9.05 -26.11 5.20
CA PHE A 878 9.04 -25.21 4.05
C PHE A 878 10.24 -25.42 3.09
N ARG A 879 11.40 -25.89 3.61
CA ARG A 879 12.59 -26.16 2.79
C ARG A 879 12.34 -27.18 1.68
N GLU A 880 11.30 -28.02 1.78
CA GLU A 880 10.94 -28.99 0.74
C GLU A 880 10.63 -28.33 -0.61
N PHE A 881 10.25 -27.05 -0.63
CA PHE A 881 10.03 -26.31 -1.87
C PHE A 881 11.29 -26.20 -2.74
N THR A 882 12.47 -26.18 -2.12
CA THR A 882 13.74 -25.94 -2.81
C THR A 882 14.75 -27.07 -2.62
N GLU A 883 14.73 -27.76 -1.48
CA GLU A 883 15.78 -28.73 -1.09
C GLU A 883 15.41 -30.19 -1.40
N SER A 884 14.20 -30.49 -1.87
CA SER A 884 13.80 -31.88 -2.19
C SER A 884 14.61 -32.43 -3.39
N PRO A 885 15.43 -33.49 -3.22
CA PRO A 885 16.24 -34.04 -4.32
C PRO A 885 15.39 -34.68 -5.43
N THR A 886 14.21 -35.18 -5.07
CA THR A 886 13.22 -35.73 -6.01
C THR A 886 12.35 -34.65 -6.67
N GLY A 887 12.40 -33.42 -6.16
CA GLY A 887 11.52 -32.32 -6.56
C GLY A 887 10.03 -32.63 -6.34
N TRP A 888 9.21 -31.93 -7.11
CA TRP A 888 7.76 -31.90 -7.04
C TRP A 888 7.13 -32.54 -8.26
N ARG A 889 7.14 -33.88 -8.29
CA ARG A 889 6.52 -34.66 -9.37
C ARG A 889 5.00 -34.67 -9.20
N LYS A 890 4.24 -34.66 -10.29
CA LYS A 890 2.82 -35.03 -10.26
C LYS A 890 2.67 -36.52 -9.92
N VAL A 891 1.76 -36.84 -9.00
CA VAL A 891 1.52 -38.21 -8.54
C VAL A 891 0.01 -38.45 -8.65
N PRO A 892 -0.45 -39.46 -9.42
CA PRO A 892 -1.87 -39.75 -9.57
C PRO A 892 -2.34 -40.56 -8.35
N VAL A 893 -2.59 -39.85 -7.24
CA VAL A 893 -2.97 -40.44 -5.96
C VAL A 893 -4.37 -41.05 -6.04
N ILE A 894 -5.29 -40.39 -6.72
CA ILE A 894 -6.67 -40.88 -6.91
C ILE A 894 -6.79 -41.48 -8.31
N ARG A 895 -7.27 -42.72 -8.38
CA ARG A 895 -7.48 -43.49 -9.61
C ARG A 895 -8.93 -43.56 -10.02
#